data_AF-A0ABD5PBF5-F1
#
_entry.id   AF-A0ABD5PBF5-F1
#
_cell.length_a   1.000
_cell.length_b   1.000
_cell.length_c   1.000
_cell.angle_alpha   90.00
_cell.angle_beta   90.00
_cell.angle_gamma   90.00
#
_symmetry.space_group_name_H-M   'P 1'
#
loop_
_entity.id
_entity.type
_entity.pdbx_description
1 polymer ?
#
loop_
_entity_poly.entity_id
_entity_poly.type
_entity_poly.pdbx_seq_one_letter_code
_entity_poly.pdbx_strand_id
1 'polypeptide(L)'
;MTGDDRSSAGATTGRRGFLKATAALGAGVAGLGSTGTAAAETRDSYTVLHGTEHETTVHYYDSGVEGPTTMVVGGVHGDERAGYRAADEIAKWEVEAGELVVLPRANVAAIADGARPWGDDDLNRQFPPNGADCRSELAHTVWKVVRHHDPDWLFDLHSSRGIYGSGDGGVGQAMFPTWTDPSRSTGENVVRDLNDHFDLSGDMRYRMGNTLDADEPMLVHRVAGVLDRPAFICETTEKADTVEEQVDWHLYSVEHAMRQYGQPRRNESDWSVGSGSDGSGSGSGATTTHGMAVVGTGNETEYAFTVSGGITPGDNVESDTGVENGRAHGSVEWRSDSFEYTGDMETFTVLSGDTNVDIWIDGSKYAASDFPDESSGSGGEESGMAVVGTGDETEYAFTVSGGIVPGDNVESDTEVENGRAHGFVEWRSDSFRFTGEMETFTVLGGDETVDIWIEGSKYAASDFPDESSGSSASATPLHASTVTVDHTWDRYGLDADLSDPVVVADAVSYDSGHPCHARLDDVGGSGFDCRVEEWDYLNGWHPAEAVGSVALDAGSHDIGGLHAAAGRLSVTDGWGWVGLDGFSTAPVVLTTVQTENDGQPVVARTRGPWDNGFDVRLQEEEGLGGHGEETVGYLAVEPGTGSVDGRAVEAGTARANHEWTRVDFETDFADPVFVGGVQSYHSDDPCALRYRNLTGSSVEVLVEEEQSDNSETWHATEDVGYLVVEGGN
;
A
#
# COMPACT_ATOMS: atom_id res chain seq x y z
N MET A 1 32.29 29.78 -24.53
CA MET A 1 33.12 28.79 -25.25
C MET A 1 33.93 28.09 -24.17
N THR A 2 33.83 26.81 -23.83
CA THR A 2 33.24 25.54 -24.32
C THR A 2 33.79 24.53 -23.27
N GLY A 3 33.18 23.45 -22.81
CA GLY A 3 31.94 22.71 -23.00
C GLY A 3 31.79 21.82 -21.74
N ASP A 4 30.56 21.47 -21.37
CA ASP A 4 29.95 20.15 -21.59
C ASP A 4 30.58 19.01 -20.78
N ASP A 5 29.84 18.59 -19.74
CA ASP A 5 29.49 17.19 -19.51
C ASP A 5 28.32 17.14 -18.51
N ARG A 6 27.09 17.04 -19.04
CA ARG A 6 25.92 16.53 -18.30
C ARG A 6 25.41 15.32 -19.05
N SER A 7 25.81 14.16 -18.56
CA SER A 7 25.34 12.85 -18.94
C SER A 7 23.86 12.67 -18.59
N SER A 8 23.07 12.42 -19.64
CA SER A 8 21.99 11.44 -19.75
C SER A 8 21.14 11.07 -18.52
N ALA A 9 19.85 11.40 -18.64
CA ALA A 9 18.68 10.55 -18.38
C ALA A 9 18.65 9.77 -17.06
N GLY A 10 18.03 10.38 -16.04
CA GLY A 10 17.36 9.63 -14.98
C GLY A 10 15.88 9.53 -15.33
N ALA A 11 15.40 8.32 -15.61
CA ALA A 11 13.98 8.03 -15.51
C ALA A 11 13.56 8.29 -14.05
N THR A 12 12.51 9.08 -13.85
CA THR A 12 11.84 9.26 -12.56
C THR A 12 11.27 7.91 -12.13
N THR A 13 12.02 7.20 -11.30
CA THR A 13 11.55 6.02 -10.58
C THR A 13 10.52 6.52 -9.56
N GLY A 14 9.27 6.09 -9.70
CA GLY A 14 8.21 6.34 -8.72
C GLY A 14 8.69 5.90 -7.34
N ARG A 15 8.48 6.75 -6.34
CA ARG A 15 8.77 6.45 -4.93
C ARG A 15 7.47 6.05 -4.25
N ARG A 16 6.98 4.84 -4.50
CA ARG A 16 6.05 4.19 -3.57
C ARG A 16 6.60 2.81 -3.21
N GLY A 17 7.34 2.75 -2.10
CA GLY A 17 7.45 1.53 -1.34
C GLY A 17 6.18 1.41 -0.50
N PHE A 18 5.24 0.57 -0.91
CA PHE A 18 4.11 0.18 -0.08
C PHE A 18 3.72 -1.27 -0.37
N LEU A 19 3.87 -2.14 0.63
CA LEU A 19 3.34 -3.50 0.64
C LEU A 19 1.80 -3.43 0.64
N LYS A 20 1.13 -4.19 -0.23
CA LYS A 20 -0.32 -4.43 -0.17
C LYS A 20 -0.64 -5.92 -0.46
N ALA A 21 -1.10 -6.63 0.56
CA ALA A 21 -1.96 -7.82 0.55
C ALA A 21 -3.13 -7.47 1.50
N THR A 22 -4.40 -7.86 1.39
CA THR A 22 -5.18 -8.81 0.58
C THR A 22 -6.66 -8.51 0.87
N ALA A 23 -7.60 -8.79 -0.06
CA ALA A 23 -8.98 -9.23 0.26
C ALA A 23 -9.77 -9.61 -1.02
N ALA A 24 -10.00 -10.91 -1.24
CA ALA A 24 -11.14 -11.40 -2.04
C ALA A 24 -11.56 -12.82 -1.60
N LEU A 25 -12.67 -12.86 -0.84
CA LEU A 25 -13.70 -13.90 -0.69
C LEU A 25 -13.38 -15.37 -0.99
N GLY A 26 -13.51 -16.21 0.04
CA GLY A 26 -13.38 -17.66 -0.04
C GLY A 26 -14.52 -18.38 -0.78
N ALA A 27 -14.12 -19.33 -1.63
CA ALA A 27 -14.67 -20.69 -1.68
C ALA A 27 -13.77 -21.60 -2.53
N GLY A 28 -13.07 -22.56 -1.89
CA GLY A 28 -12.54 -23.76 -2.55
C GLY A 28 -11.01 -23.86 -2.62
N VAL A 29 -10.48 -24.86 -1.92
CA VAL A 29 -9.07 -25.28 -1.83
C VAL A 29 -8.43 -25.53 -3.21
N ALA A 30 -7.29 -24.87 -3.51
CA ALA A 30 -6.10 -25.44 -4.21
C ALA A 30 -5.06 -24.36 -4.61
N GLY A 31 -3.78 -24.58 -4.25
CA GLY A 31 -2.58 -24.12 -4.99
C GLY A 31 -2.07 -22.69 -4.74
N LEU A 32 -1.02 -22.55 -3.92
CA LEU A 32 -0.25 -21.30 -3.77
C LEU A 32 0.90 -21.27 -4.78
N GLY A 33 0.72 -20.50 -5.86
CA GLY A 33 1.80 -19.91 -6.64
C GLY A 33 1.81 -18.40 -6.38
N SER A 34 2.99 -17.81 -6.14
CA SER A 34 3.11 -16.36 -5.90
C SER A 34 2.89 -15.58 -7.19
N THR A 35 1.65 -15.23 -7.50
CA THR A 35 1.32 -14.16 -8.44
C THR A 35 1.34 -12.84 -7.68
N GLY A 36 2.18 -11.89 -8.09
CA GLY A 36 2.07 -10.51 -7.62
C GLY A 36 0.66 -10.00 -7.92
N THR A 37 -0.17 -9.85 -6.89
CA THR A 37 -1.52 -9.31 -7.02
C THR A 37 -1.42 -7.83 -7.33
N ALA A 38 -1.82 -7.43 -8.54
CA ALA A 38 -2.24 -6.04 -8.77
C ALA A 38 -3.35 -5.73 -7.76
N ALA A 39 -3.27 -4.58 -7.08
CA ALA A 39 -4.29 -4.19 -6.13
C ALA A 39 -5.65 -4.05 -6.86
N ALA A 40 -6.76 -4.31 -6.17
CA ALA A 40 -8.07 -4.11 -6.77
C ALA A 40 -8.26 -2.64 -7.16
N GLU A 41 -8.61 -2.40 -8.42
CA GLU A 41 -8.99 -1.06 -8.91
C GLU A 41 -10.05 -0.45 -7.98
N THR A 42 -9.81 0.78 -7.53
CA THR A 42 -10.68 1.47 -6.58
C THR A 42 -11.17 2.76 -7.19
N ARG A 43 -12.50 2.92 -7.26
CA ARG A 43 -13.15 4.18 -7.60
C ARG A 43 -13.99 4.60 -6.40
N ASP A 44 -13.66 5.75 -5.83
CA ASP A 44 -14.33 6.22 -4.63
C ASP A 44 -14.41 7.75 -4.60
N SER A 45 -15.10 8.27 -3.61
CA SER A 45 -15.23 9.69 -3.37
C SER A 45 -15.53 9.96 -1.92
N TYR A 46 -15.01 11.07 -1.42
CA TYR A 46 -15.31 11.53 -0.07
C TYR A 46 -15.73 13.00 -0.11
N THR A 47 -16.54 13.38 0.87
CA THR A 47 -17.00 14.76 1.03
C THR A 47 -16.10 15.48 2.01
N VAL A 48 -15.76 16.73 1.68
CA VAL A 48 -15.07 17.64 2.60
C VAL A 48 -15.97 18.81 2.95
N LEU A 49 -15.79 19.38 4.15
CA LEU A 49 -16.59 20.45 4.72
C LEU A 49 -18.08 20.08 4.82
N HIS A 50 -18.35 18.83 5.20
CA HIS A 50 -19.70 18.28 5.26
C HIS A 50 -20.62 19.10 6.18
N GLY A 51 -21.82 19.42 5.71
CA GLY A 51 -22.82 20.22 6.42
C GLY A 51 -22.59 21.73 6.39
N THR A 52 -21.54 22.22 5.72
CA THR A 52 -21.27 23.66 5.53
C THR A 52 -21.79 24.16 4.17
N GLU A 53 -21.73 25.48 3.93
CA GLU A 53 -22.01 26.05 2.60
C GLU A 53 -20.93 25.76 1.55
N HIS A 54 -19.79 25.22 1.99
CA HIS A 54 -18.64 24.86 1.17
C HIS A 54 -18.51 23.35 0.94
N GLU A 55 -19.47 22.54 1.42
CA GLU A 55 -19.52 21.09 1.22
C GLU A 55 -19.26 20.72 -0.24
N THR A 56 -18.22 19.91 -0.47
CA THR A 56 -17.83 19.50 -1.82
C THR A 56 -17.22 18.10 -1.82
N THR A 57 -17.28 17.43 -2.96
CA THR A 57 -16.86 16.03 -3.09
C THR A 57 -15.55 15.94 -3.86
N VAL A 58 -14.57 15.24 -3.29
CA VAL A 58 -13.36 14.81 -3.99
C VAL A 58 -13.63 13.42 -4.57
N HIS A 59 -13.34 13.23 -5.85
CA HIS A 59 -13.42 11.94 -6.52
C HIS A 59 -12.01 11.42 -6.79
N TYR A 60 -11.77 10.13 -6.62
CA TYR A 60 -10.50 9.54 -7.04
C TYR A 60 -10.67 8.15 -7.65
N TYR A 61 -9.72 7.80 -8.51
CA TYR A 61 -9.60 6.49 -9.14
C TYR A 61 -8.16 6.01 -9.00
N ASP A 62 -7.94 4.92 -8.26
CA ASP A 62 -6.67 4.19 -8.17
C ASP A 62 -6.76 2.97 -9.09
N SER A 63 -5.88 2.91 -10.08
CA SER A 63 -5.80 1.79 -11.02
C SER A 63 -5.32 0.48 -10.39
N GLY A 64 -4.78 0.52 -9.17
CA GLY A 64 -4.14 -0.62 -8.51
C GLY A 64 -2.81 -1.03 -9.15
N VAL A 65 -2.36 -0.31 -10.18
CA VAL A 65 -1.09 -0.46 -10.88
C VAL A 65 -0.19 0.70 -10.49
N GLU A 66 1.06 0.41 -10.13
CA GLU A 66 2.02 1.46 -9.77
C GLU A 66 2.17 2.48 -10.90
N GLY A 67 2.09 3.75 -10.54
CA GLY A 67 2.15 4.86 -11.46
C GLY A 67 1.94 6.17 -10.71
N PRO A 68 1.84 7.27 -11.44
CA PRO A 68 1.81 8.59 -10.84
C PRO A 68 0.43 9.04 -10.36
N THR A 69 0.40 10.07 -9.51
CA THR A 69 -0.86 10.70 -9.08
C THR A 69 -1.10 12.03 -9.81
N THR A 70 -2.18 12.14 -10.58
CA THR A 70 -2.71 13.40 -11.13
C THR A 70 -3.74 13.99 -10.19
N MET A 71 -3.66 15.30 -9.89
CA MET A 71 -4.78 16.04 -9.31
C MET A 71 -5.35 17.09 -10.27
N VAL A 72 -6.68 17.17 -10.38
CA VAL A 72 -7.39 18.20 -11.18
C VAL A 72 -8.35 18.97 -10.28
N VAL A 73 -8.25 20.28 -10.29
CA VAL A 73 -9.11 21.19 -9.54
C VAL A 73 -9.88 22.07 -10.52
N GLY A 74 -11.21 22.12 -10.34
CA GLY A 74 -12.12 22.99 -11.07
C GLY A 74 -12.96 23.85 -10.13
N GLY A 75 -13.41 25.00 -10.62
CA GLY A 75 -14.39 25.81 -9.90
C GLY A 75 -13.84 26.55 -8.68
N VAL A 76 -12.56 26.93 -8.72
CA VAL A 76 -11.98 27.88 -7.75
C VAL A 76 -12.72 29.22 -7.82
N HIS A 77 -13.10 29.65 -9.04
CA HIS A 77 -14.03 30.74 -9.28
C HIS A 77 -15.36 30.21 -9.86
N GLY A 78 -16.48 30.76 -9.41
CA GLY A 78 -17.81 30.25 -9.74
C GLY A 78 -18.40 30.73 -11.07
N ASP A 79 -17.91 31.84 -11.64
CA ASP A 79 -18.30 32.32 -12.97
C ASP A 79 -17.54 31.63 -14.12
N GLU A 80 -16.53 30.82 -13.80
CA GLU A 80 -15.64 30.15 -14.76
C GLU A 80 -16.15 28.76 -15.14
N ARG A 81 -17.27 28.74 -15.87
CA ARG A 81 -18.08 27.53 -16.10
C ARG A 81 -17.38 26.38 -16.81
N ALA A 82 -16.41 26.68 -17.66
CA ALA A 82 -15.71 25.66 -18.44
C ALA A 82 -14.84 24.77 -17.54
N GLY A 83 -14.16 25.35 -16.55
CA GLY A 83 -13.23 24.63 -15.69
C GLY A 83 -13.92 23.55 -14.85
N TYR A 84 -14.94 23.91 -14.06
CA TYR A 84 -15.64 22.92 -13.23
C TYR A 84 -16.46 21.90 -14.02
N ARG A 85 -16.95 22.25 -15.22
CA ARG A 85 -17.62 21.27 -16.10
C ARG A 85 -16.64 20.28 -16.72
N ALA A 86 -15.45 20.72 -17.10
CA ALA A 86 -14.41 19.82 -17.56
C ALA A 86 -13.98 18.89 -16.44
N ALA A 87 -13.78 19.42 -15.23
CA ALA A 87 -13.44 18.60 -14.07
C ALA A 87 -14.56 17.60 -13.70
N ASP A 88 -15.85 17.98 -13.79
CA ASP A 88 -16.98 17.04 -13.64
C ASP A 88 -16.88 15.84 -14.62
N GLU A 89 -16.40 16.05 -15.86
CA GLU A 89 -16.17 14.97 -16.82
C GLU A 89 -14.89 14.18 -16.53
N ILE A 90 -13.81 14.83 -16.11
CA ILE A 90 -12.53 14.18 -15.75
C ILE A 90 -12.70 13.26 -14.53
N ALA A 91 -13.57 13.61 -13.57
CA ALA A 91 -13.89 12.75 -12.42
C ALA A 91 -14.42 11.35 -12.83
N LYS A 92 -14.89 11.20 -14.07
CA LYS A 92 -15.39 9.93 -14.63
C LYS A 92 -14.31 9.13 -15.36
N TRP A 93 -13.10 9.67 -15.51
CA TRP A 93 -12.02 8.99 -16.22
C TRP A 93 -11.41 7.87 -15.38
N GLU A 94 -10.83 6.90 -16.06
CA GLU A 94 -10.04 5.80 -15.51
C GLU A 94 -8.64 5.90 -16.11
N VAL A 95 -7.61 5.59 -15.34
CA VAL A 95 -6.21 5.62 -15.79
C VAL A 95 -5.62 4.22 -15.82
N GLU A 96 -4.66 3.97 -16.70
CA GLU A 96 -4.04 2.65 -16.81
C GLU A 96 -3.02 2.36 -15.70
N ALA A 97 -2.45 3.40 -15.08
CA ALA A 97 -1.49 3.30 -14.00
C ALA A 97 -1.59 4.51 -13.06
N GLY A 98 -1.27 4.30 -11.79
CA GLY A 98 -1.34 5.33 -10.75
C GLY A 98 -2.77 5.75 -10.41
N GLU A 99 -2.91 7.01 -10.00
CA GLU A 99 -4.11 7.55 -9.39
C GLU A 99 -4.55 8.87 -10.08
N LEU A 100 -5.86 9.05 -10.24
CA LEU A 100 -6.47 10.29 -10.73
C LEU A 100 -7.41 10.84 -9.67
N VAL A 101 -7.09 12.03 -9.15
CA VAL A 101 -7.82 12.75 -8.11
C VAL A 101 -8.46 13.99 -8.71
N VAL A 102 -9.73 14.23 -8.44
CA VAL A 102 -10.49 15.33 -9.03
C VAL A 102 -11.34 16.01 -7.96
N LEU A 103 -11.10 17.30 -7.76
CA LEU A 103 -11.97 18.20 -7.01
C LEU A 103 -12.69 19.11 -8.01
N PRO A 104 -13.87 18.71 -8.53
CA PRO A 104 -14.48 19.37 -9.68
C PRO A 104 -15.11 20.71 -9.33
N ARG A 105 -15.52 20.91 -8.07
CA ARG A 105 -16.30 22.06 -7.62
C ARG A 105 -15.71 22.62 -6.33
N ALA A 106 -14.52 23.20 -6.41
CA ALA A 106 -13.78 23.68 -5.24
C ALA A 106 -14.55 24.73 -4.43
N ASN A 107 -15.23 25.69 -5.07
CA ASN A 107 -15.99 26.72 -4.38
C ASN A 107 -17.49 26.63 -4.72
N VAL A 108 -18.20 25.69 -4.07
CA VAL A 108 -19.62 25.40 -4.34
C VAL A 108 -20.51 26.63 -4.14
N ALA A 109 -20.25 27.43 -3.11
CA ALA A 109 -20.96 28.70 -2.85
C ALA A 109 -20.80 29.68 -4.02
N ALA A 110 -19.57 29.93 -4.49
CA ALA A 110 -19.33 30.83 -5.63
C ALA A 110 -19.95 30.29 -6.93
N ILE A 111 -19.91 28.97 -7.16
CA ILE A 111 -20.52 28.31 -8.32
C ILE A 111 -22.05 28.48 -8.31
N ALA A 112 -22.69 28.33 -7.14
CA ALA A 112 -24.13 28.52 -7.00
C ALA A 112 -24.55 29.96 -7.34
N ASP A 113 -23.72 30.94 -6.97
CA ASP A 113 -23.94 32.35 -7.30
C ASP A 113 -23.52 32.72 -8.73
N GLY A 114 -22.75 31.86 -9.40
CA GLY A 114 -22.15 32.14 -10.71
C GLY A 114 -21.27 33.39 -10.67
N ALA A 115 -20.49 33.54 -9.61
CA ALA A 115 -19.72 34.75 -9.30
C ALA A 115 -18.23 34.47 -9.05
N ARG A 116 -17.42 35.51 -9.27
CA ARG A 116 -16.04 35.59 -8.79
C ARG A 116 -15.98 36.47 -7.54
N PRO A 117 -15.73 35.88 -6.35
CA PRO A 117 -15.33 36.65 -5.18
C PRO A 117 -14.03 37.44 -5.44
N TRP A 118 -13.80 38.53 -4.71
CA TRP A 118 -12.64 39.42 -4.92
C TRP A 118 -11.91 39.69 -3.61
N GLY A 119 -10.62 40.00 -3.70
CA GLY A 119 -9.83 40.41 -2.53
C GLY A 119 -9.64 39.24 -1.57
N ASP A 120 -9.98 39.45 -0.31
CA ASP A 120 -9.82 38.43 0.74
C ASP A 120 -10.82 37.28 0.60
N ASP A 121 -11.92 37.45 -0.14
CA ASP A 121 -12.92 36.41 -0.42
C ASP A 121 -12.56 35.56 -1.65
N ASP A 122 -11.58 35.98 -2.47
CA ASP A 122 -11.11 35.23 -3.63
C ASP A 122 -10.32 34.00 -3.17
N LEU A 123 -10.87 32.80 -3.38
CA LEU A 123 -10.24 31.54 -2.97
C LEU A 123 -8.82 31.42 -3.55
N ASN A 124 -8.59 31.88 -4.79
CA ASN A 124 -7.25 31.85 -5.39
C ASN A 124 -6.33 32.98 -4.87
N ARG A 125 -6.65 33.61 -3.73
CA ARG A 125 -5.77 34.53 -2.99
C ARG A 125 -5.50 34.05 -1.57
N GLN A 126 -5.88 32.81 -1.26
CA GLN A 126 -5.85 32.26 0.09
C GLN A 126 -4.84 31.12 0.30
N PHE A 127 -3.96 30.86 -0.68
CA PHE A 127 -2.93 29.82 -0.63
C PHE A 127 -1.51 30.42 -0.59
N PRO A 128 -0.99 30.92 0.55
CA PRO A 128 0.37 31.46 0.60
C PRO A 128 1.42 30.45 0.12
N PRO A 129 2.37 30.85 -0.75
CA PRO A 129 3.30 29.91 -1.37
C PRO A 129 4.57 29.66 -0.55
N ASN A 130 4.74 30.37 0.56
CA ASN A 130 5.93 30.37 1.41
C ASN A 130 5.81 29.47 2.65
N GLY A 131 4.86 28.54 2.65
CA GLY A 131 4.59 27.65 3.77
C GLY A 131 3.78 28.26 4.92
N ALA A 132 3.39 29.55 4.86
CA ALA A 132 2.43 30.11 5.80
C ALA A 132 1.04 29.48 5.64
N ASP A 133 0.19 29.55 6.66
CA ASP A 133 -1.11 28.88 6.68
C ASP A 133 -2.07 29.39 5.60
N CYS A 134 -2.96 28.51 5.14
CA CYS A 134 -4.06 28.88 4.26
C CYS A 134 -4.99 29.87 4.98
N ARG A 135 -5.54 30.84 4.24
CA ARG A 135 -6.20 32.02 4.85
C ARG A 135 -7.68 31.83 5.16
N SER A 136 -8.28 30.73 4.70
CA SER A 136 -9.64 30.34 5.06
C SER A 136 -9.71 28.83 5.27
N GLU A 137 -10.77 28.38 5.93
CA GLU A 137 -11.10 26.97 6.09
C GLU A 137 -11.18 26.26 4.72
N LEU A 138 -11.87 26.83 3.73
CA LEU A 138 -11.94 26.23 2.39
C LEU A 138 -10.56 26.10 1.72
N ALA A 139 -9.71 27.12 1.80
CA ALA A 139 -8.36 27.05 1.25
C ALA A 139 -7.50 26.03 2.00
N HIS A 140 -7.66 25.95 3.32
CA HIS A 140 -6.99 24.97 4.15
C HIS A 140 -7.39 23.54 3.75
N THR A 141 -8.69 23.27 3.64
CA THR A 141 -9.20 21.95 3.26
C THR A 141 -8.79 21.54 1.84
N VAL A 142 -8.85 22.45 0.86
CA VAL A 142 -8.34 22.17 -0.50
C VAL A 142 -6.85 21.81 -0.45
N TRP A 143 -6.07 22.51 0.38
CA TRP A 143 -4.65 22.19 0.57
C TRP A 143 -4.43 20.85 1.28
N LYS A 144 -5.26 20.48 2.26
CA LYS A 144 -5.25 19.14 2.89
C LYS A 144 -5.48 18.04 1.85
N VAL A 145 -6.44 18.22 0.94
CA VAL A 145 -6.66 17.28 -0.18
C VAL A 145 -5.41 17.16 -1.07
N VAL A 146 -4.77 18.28 -1.42
CA VAL A 146 -3.50 18.25 -2.18
C VAL A 146 -2.41 17.50 -1.42
N ARG A 147 -2.28 17.71 -0.12
CA ARG A 147 -1.24 17.06 0.71
C ARG A 147 -1.49 15.57 0.88
N HIS A 148 -2.74 15.19 1.13
CA HIS A 148 -3.15 13.80 1.31
C HIS A 148 -2.84 12.94 0.09
N HIS A 149 -3.20 13.44 -1.10
CA HIS A 149 -3.00 12.69 -2.34
C HIS A 149 -1.57 12.78 -2.90
N ASP A 150 -0.71 13.65 -2.34
CA ASP A 150 0.67 13.94 -2.79
C ASP A 150 0.84 13.85 -4.32
N PRO A 151 0.12 14.70 -5.10
CA PRO A 151 0.10 14.56 -6.54
C PRO A 151 1.49 14.82 -7.13
N ASP A 152 1.89 13.97 -8.06
CA ASP A 152 3.08 14.21 -8.86
C ASP A 152 2.86 15.40 -9.80
N TRP A 153 1.61 15.71 -10.15
CA TRP A 153 1.24 16.94 -10.86
C TRP A 153 -0.20 17.38 -10.64
N LEU A 154 -0.41 18.69 -10.78
CA LEU A 154 -1.72 19.34 -10.55
C LEU A 154 -2.15 20.26 -11.71
N PHE A 155 -3.44 20.20 -12.06
CA PHE A 155 -4.10 21.14 -12.98
C PHE A 155 -5.15 21.96 -12.24
N ASP A 156 -5.09 23.28 -12.39
CA ASP A 156 -6.11 24.21 -11.91
C ASP A 156 -6.80 24.84 -13.14
N LEU A 157 -8.08 24.54 -13.33
CA LEU A 157 -8.83 24.84 -14.56
C LEU A 157 -9.64 26.16 -14.41
N HIS A 158 -9.27 27.17 -15.21
CA HIS A 158 -9.83 28.52 -15.20
C HIS A 158 -10.35 28.96 -16.57
N SER A 159 -11.10 30.06 -16.59
CA SER A 159 -11.46 30.76 -17.83
C SER A 159 -11.41 32.28 -17.67
N SER A 160 -10.96 32.98 -18.70
CA SER A 160 -10.80 34.43 -18.67
C SER A 160 -11.68 35.17 -19.69
N ARG A 161 -12.18 36.36 -19.30
CA ARG A 161 -12.89 37.27 -20.22
C ARG A 161 -12.03 37.79 -21.38
N GLY A 162 -10.72 37.85 -21.19
CA GLY A 162 -9.77 38.35 -22.18
C GLY A 162 -8.79 37.29 -22.66
N ILE A 163 -7.79 37.68 -23.46
CA ILE A 163 -6.83 36.76 -24.07
C ILE A 163 -5.40 37.20 -23.77
N TYR A 164 -4.57 36.24 -23.33
CA TYR A 164 -3.18 36.47 -22.96
C TYR A 164 -2.35 37.06 -24.12
N GLY A 165 -1.73 38.20 -23.85
CA GLY A 165 -0.89 38.91 -24.82
C GLY A 165 -1.66 39.53 -25.99
N SER A 166 -2.99 39.66 -25.91
CA SER A 166 -3.80 40.41 -26.89
C SER A 166 -3.84 41.92 -26.62
N GLY A 167 -3.40 42.34 -25.44
CA GLY A 167 -3.41 43.75 -24.99
C GLY A 167 -4.69 44.18 -24.28
N ASP A 168 -5.67 43.28 -24.12
CA ASP A 168 -6.91 43.52 -23.35
C ASP A 168 -6.75 43.28 -21.83
N GLY A 169 -5.57 42.81 -21.40
CA GLY A 169 -5.24 42.54 -20.00
C GLY A 169 -5.77 41.20 -19.48
N GLY A 170 -6.42 40.38 -20.30
CA GLY A 170 -6.84 39.04 -19.92
C GLY A 170 -5.72 38.00 -19.99
N VAL A 171 -5.98 36.84 -19.39
CA VAL A 171 -5.04 35.71 -19.30
C VAL A 171 -5.54 34.46 -20.02
N GLY A 172 -6.69 34.55 -20.71
CA GLY A 172 -7.31 33.44 -21.42
C GLY A 172 -6.52 32.93 -22.61
N GLN A 173 -6.82 31.70 -23.04
CA GLN A 173 -6.07 30.96 -24.05
C GLN A 173 -4.60 30.83 -23.69
N ALA A 174 -4.29 30.48 -22.45
CA ALA A 174 -2.93 30.23 -22.03
C ALA A 174 -2.77 29.17 -20.94
N MET A 175 -1.65 28.46 -20.98
CA MET A 175 -1.23 27.53 -19.93
C MET A 175 0.00 28.09 -19.22
N PHE A 176 -0.09 28.22 -17.89
CA PHE A 176 0.97 28.77 -17.04
C PHE A 176 1.57 27.65 -16.17
N PRO A 177 2.78 27.17 -16.48
CA PRO A 177 3.42 26.10 -15.75
C PRO A 177 4.22 26.62 -14.54
N THR A 178 4.37 25.78 -13.51
CA THR A 178 5.36 25.99 -12.43
C THR A 178 6.80 25.93 -12.97
N TRP A 179 7.82 26.27 -12.18
CA TRP A 179 9.22 26.15 -12.61
C TRP A 179 9.74 24.70 -12.62
N THR A 180 9.01 23.77 -12.02
CA THR A 180 9.48 22.40 -11.77
C THR A 180 9.44 21.58 -13.06
N ASP A 181 10.59 21.07 -13.50
CA ASP A 181 10.67 20.22 -14.68
C ASP A 181 9.82 18.94 -14.50
N PRO A 182 9.14 18.44 -15.55
CA PRO A 182 9.16 18.91 -16.94
C PRO A 182 8.00 19.85 -17.30
N SER A 183 7.39 20.57 -16.35
CA SER A 183 6.14 21.34 -16.54
C SER A 183 6.14 22.21 -17.80
N ARG A 184 7.19 23.01 -18.01
CA ARG A 184 7.35 23.90 -19.17
C ARG A 184 7.30 23.12 -20.47
N SER A 185 8.12 22.09 -20.62
CA SER A 185 8.18 21.28 -21.85
C SER A 185 6.88 20.52 -22.11
N THR A 186 6.26 19.97 -21.05
CA THR A 186 4.97 19.29 -21.18
C THR A 186 3.91 20.25 -21.68
N GLY A 187 3.82 21.44 -21.08
CA GLY A 187 2.87 22.46 -21.50
C GLY A 187 3.12 22.95 -22.94
N GLU A 188 4.38 23.13 -23.34
CA GLU A 188 4.72 23.50 -24.72
C GLU A 188 4.24 22.47 -25.75
N ASN A 189 4.34 21.17 -25.43
CA ASN A 189 3.81 20.09 -26.25
C ASN A 189 2.27 20.12 -26.29
N VAL A 190 1.61 20.24 -25.13
CA VAL A 190 0.14 20.34 -25.05
C VAL A 190 -0.38 21.51 -25.87
N VAL A 191 0.21 22.69 -25.72
CA VAL A 191 -0.23 23.89 -26.42
C VAL A 191 -0.04 23.76 -27.93
N ARG A 192 1.05 23.15 -28.39
CA ARG A 192 1.26 22.88 -29.80
C ARG A 192 0.16 21.95 -30.33
N ASP A 193 -0.05 20.83 -29.67
CA ASP A 193 -0.92 19.75 -30.14
C ASP A 193 -2.40 20.16 -30.05
N LEU A 194 -2.79 20.92 -29.03
CA LEU A 194 -4.12 21.51 -28.88
C LEU A 194 -4.42 22.52 -29.99
N ASN A 195 -3.46 23.41 -30.33
CA ASN A 195 -3.65 24.35 -31.42
C ASN A 195 -3.81 23.63 -32.77
N ASP A 196 -3.02 22.58 -33.01
CA ASP A 196 -3.09 21.79 -34.23
C ASP A 196 -4.40 20.98 -34.31
N HIS A 197 -4.87 20.43 -33.19
CA HIS A 197 -6.09 19.62 -33.12
C HIS A 197 -7.36 20.45 -33.38
N PHE A 198 -7.46 21.64 -32.78
CA PHE A 198 -8.64 22.51 -32.86
C PHE A 198 -8.50 23.64 -33.90
N ASP A 199 -7.42 23.65 -34.71
CA ASP A 199 -7.09 24.71 -35.69
C ASP A 199 -7.10 26.13 -35.06
N LEU A 200 -6.62 26.24 -33.82
CA LEU A 200 -6.60 27.51 -33.09
C LEU A 200 -5.46 28.39 -33.57
N SER A 201 -5.81 29.56 -34.10
CA SER A 201 -4.86 30.50 -34.68
C SER A 201 -5.22 31.96 -34.37
N GLY A 202 -4.30 32.88 -34.70
CA GLY A 202 -4.50 34.31 -34.48
C GLY A 202 -4.68 34.68 -33.00
N ASP A 203 -5.77 35.40 -32.70
CA ASP A 203 -6.11 35.79 -31.33
C ASP A 203 -6.60 34.58 -30.51
N MET A 204 -7.28 33.60 -31.12
CA MET A 204 -7.78 32.41 -30.42
C MET A 204 -6.71 31.33 -30.21
N ARG A 205 -5.49 31.52 -30.75
CA ARG A 205 -4.36 30.62 -30.53
C ARG A 205 -4.08 30.48 -29.04
N TYR A 206 -4.06 29.24 -28.55
CA TYR A 206 -3.64 28.90 -27.20
C TYR A 206 -2.13 29.10 -27.05
N ARG A 207 -1.69 29.72 -25.95
CA ARG A 207 -0.30 30.14 -25.76
C ARG A 207 0.29 29.54 -24.51
N MET A 208 1.61 29.42 -24.51
CA MET A 208 2.32 29.22 -23.27
C MET A 208 2.48 30.56 -22.55
N GLY A 209 1.97 30.64 -21.32
CA GLY A 209 2.16 31.75 -20.41
C GLY A 209 3.59 31.83 -19.88
N ASN A 210 3.85 32.77 -18.97
CA ASN A 210 5.10 32.78 -18.20
C ASN A 210 5.16 31.60 -17.22
N THR A 211 6.37 31.22 -16.86
CA THR A 211 6.60 30.31 -15.73
C THR A 211 6.22 31.01 -14.43
N LEU A 212 5.54 30.30 -13.54
CA LEU A 212 5.09 30.78 -12.24
C LEU A 212 6.25 30.69 -11.23
N ASP A 213 6.51 31.79 -10.53
CA ASP A 213 7.62 31.98 -9.58
C ASP A 213 7.18 31.99 -8.11
N ALA A 214 6.04 31.35 -7.80
CA ALA A 214 5.55 31.09 -6.44
C ALA A 214 5.57 32.31 -5.51
N ASP A 215 5.24 33.49 -6.04
CA ASP A 215 5.20 34.76 -5.32
C ASP A 215 3.78 35.19 -4.91
N GLU A 216 2.77 34.72 -5.65
CA GLU A 216 1.35 34.99 -5.38
C GLU A 216 0.66 33.91 -4.52
N PRO A 217 -0.35 34.27 -3.70
CA PRO A 217 -1.09 33.33 -2.85
C PRO A 217 -2.16 32.52 -3.61
N MET A 218 -1.76 31.88 -4.71
CA MET A 218 -2.58 31.03 -5.58
C MET A 218 -2.29 29.54 -5.36
N LEU A 219 -3.27 28.67 -5.63
CA LEU A 219 -3.15 27.22 -5.42
C LEU A 219 -1.90 26.65 -6.12
N VAL A 220 -1.75 26.91 -7.43
CA VAL A 220 -0.60 26.43 -8.22
C VAL A 220 0.73 27.03 -7.76
N HIS A 221 0.73 28.28 -7.27
CA HIS A 221 1.92 28.90 -6.70
C HIS A 221 2.33 28.22 -5.38
N ARG A 222 1.37 27.80 -4.56
CA ARG A 222 1.66 27.04 -3.33
C ARG A 222 2.18 25.64 -3.63
N VAL A 223 1.65 24.96 -4.64
CA VAL A 223 2.21 23.68 -5.13
C VAL A 223 3.68 23.86 -5.53
N ALA A 224 4.00 24.91 -6.29
CA ALA A 224 5.39 25.22 -6.65
C ALA A 224 6.27 25.54 -5.42
N GLY A 225 5.81 26.45 -4.55
CA GLY A 225 6.64 26.96 -3.45
C GLY A 225 6.81 26.00 -2.27
N VAL A 226 5.83 25.13 -2.01
CA VAL A 226 5.83 24.22 -0.86
C VAL A 226 6.19 22.79 -1.25
N LEU A 227 5.67 22.29 -2.38
CA LEU A 227 5.89 20.90 -2.80
C LEU A 227 6.98 20.77 -3.87
N ASP A 228 7.34 21.85 -4.55
CA ASP A 228 8.24 21.85 -5.72
C ASP A 228 7.81 20.79 -6.75
N ARG A 229 6.53 20.82 -7.15
CA ARG A 229 5.93 19.87 -8.10
C ARG A 229 5.51 20.54 -9.43
N PRO A 230 5.51 19.80 -10.55
CA PRO A 230 4.89 20.25 -11.79
C PRO A 230 3.40 20.57 -11.61
N ALA A 231 2.98 21.77 -11.97
CA ALA A 231 1.56 22.12 -11.98
C ALA A 231 1.24 23.20 -13.03
N PHE A 232 -0.04 23.36 -13.35
CA PHE A 232 -0.51 24.21 -14.43
C PHE A 232 -1.76 24.99 -14.04
N ILE A 233 -1.76 26.29 -14.29
CA ILE A 233 -2.99 27.05 -14.46
C ILE A 233 -3.37 26.95 -15.94
N CYS A 234 -4.55 26.41 -16.22
CA CYS A 234 -5.08 26.26 -17.58
C CYS A 234 -6.19 27.28 -17.80
N GLU A 235 -5.98 28.26 -18.67
CA GLU A 235 -6.92 29.36 -18.91
C GLU A 235 -7.55 29.25 -20.30
N THR A 236 -8.86 29.01 -20.37
CA THR A 236 -9.64 29.18 -21.62
C THR A 236 -10.17 30.61 -21.73
N THR A 237 -10.97 30.93 -22.75
CA THR A 237 -11.53 32.28 -22.91
C THR A 237 -13.04 32.29 -23.14
N GLU A 238 -13.73 33.19 -22.44
CA GLU A 238 -15.16 33.47 -22.65
C GLU A 238 -15.48 34.06 -24.04
N LYS A 239 -14.46 34.36 -24.84
CA LYS A 239 -14.61 34.77 -26.25
C LYS A 239 -14.85 33.59 -27.21
N ALA A 240 -14.75 32.35 -26.73
CA ALA A 240 -15.19 31.18 -27.50
C ALA A 240 -16.68 31.27 -27.85
N ASP A 241 -17.11 30.58 -28.90
CA ASP A 241 -18.51 30.63 -29.33
C ASP A 241 -19.41 29.90 -28.31
N THR A 242 -18.87 28.87 -27.64
CA THR A 242 -19.60 28.07 -26.64
C THR A 242 -18.75 27.76 -25.40
N VAL A 243 -19.42 27.35 -24.32
CA VAL A 243 -18.73 26.82 -23.12
C VAL A 243 -18.21 25.41 -23.42
N GLU A 244 -18.91 24.66 -24.27
CA GLU A 244 -18.56 23.31 -24.68
C GLU A 244 -17.20 23.26 -25.40
N GLU A 245 -16.89 24.23 -26.27
CA GLU A 245 -15.54 24.34 -26.86
C GLU A 245 -14.45 24.55 -25.81
N GLN A 246 -14.72 25.38 -24.79
CA GLN A 246 -13.76 25.60 -23.70
C GLN A 246 -13.57 24.33 -22.86
N VAL A 247 -14.66 23.59 -22.62
CA VAL A 247 -14.60 22.28 -21.95
C VAL A 247 -13.72 21.32 -22.77
N ASP A 248 -13.93 21.23 -24.08
CA ASP A 248 -13.14 20.36 -24.96
C ASP A 248 -11.64 20.70 -24.92
N TRP A 249 -11.29 22.00 -24.89
CA TRP A 249 -9.90 22.44 -24.74
C TRP A 249 -9.29 22.05 -23.39
N HIS A 250 -10.05 22.13 -22.29
CA HIS A 250 -9.59 21.67 -20.98
C HIS A 250 -9.38 20.16 -20.95
N LEU A 251 -10.35 19.38 -21.42
CA LEU A 251 -10.27 17.92 -21.47
C LEU A 251 -9.05 17.48 -22.30
N TYR A 252 -8.88 18.06 -23.49
CA TYR A 252 -7.71 17.77 -24.34
C TYR A 252 -6.40 18.14 -23.63
N SER A 253 -6.34 19.29 -22.97
CA SER A 253 -5.13 19.75 -22.28
C SER A 253 -4.69 18.79 -21.19
N VAL A 254 -5.63 18.37 -20.33
CA VAL A 254 -5.35 17.48 -19.20
C VAL A 254 -4.97 16.09 -19.70
N GLU A 255 -5.77 15.50 -20.61
CA GLU A 255 -5.49 14.16 -21.16
C GLU A 255 -4.13 14.11 -21.85
N HIS A 256 -3.80 15.11 -22.67
CA HIS A 256 -2.55 15.15 -23.41
C HIS A 256 -1.33 15.39 -22.51
N ALA A 257 -1.51 16.08 -21.39
CA ALA A 257 -0.45 16.21 -20.39
C ALA A 257 -0.24 14.90 -19.62
N MET A 258 -1.32 14.26 -19.13
CA MET A 258 -1.26 12.98 -18.41
C MET A 258 -0.55 11.89 -19.22
N ARG A 259 -0.83 11.79 -20.53
CA ARG A 259 -0.14 10.86 -21.44
C ARG A 259 1.37 11.07 -21.48
N GLN A 260 1.83 12.32 -21.52
CA GLN A 260 3.27 12.64 -21.52
C GLN A 260 3.96 12.24 -20.21
N TYR A 261 3.20 12.14 -19.13
CA TYR A 261 3.67 11.71 -17.83
C TYR A 261 3.54 10.20 -17.59
N GLY A 262 3.16 9.41 -18.60
CA GLY A 262 3.01 7.96 -18.46
C GLY A 262 1.71 7.54 -17.77
N GLN A 263 0.69 8.41 -17.75
CA GLN A 263 -0.64 8.10 -17.22
C GLN A 263 -1.72 8.23 -18.30
N PRO A 264 -1.76 7.32 -19.29
CA PRO A 264 -2.83 7.32 -20.27
C PRO A 264 -4.18 6.96 -19.63
N ARG A 265 -5.25 7.48 -20.23
CA ARG A 265 -6.63 7.17 -19.85
C ARG A 265 -7.03 5.81 -20.41
N ARG A 266 -7.66 4.97 -19.59
CA ARG A 266 -8.19 3.67 -20.02
C ARG A 266 -9.39 3.87 -20.95
N ASN A 267 -9.46 3.06 -22.01
CA ASN A 267 -10.42 3.20 -23.09
C ASN A 267 -10.36 4.59 -23.76
N GLU A 268 -9.26 4.84 -24.48
CA GLU A 268 -9.19 5.93 -25.45
C GLU A 268 -10.30 5.73 -26.51
N SER A 269 -11.52 6.15 -26.24
CA SER A 269 -12.44 6.46 -27.32
C SER A 269 -11.80 7.64 -28.05
N ASP A 270 -11.21 7.35 -29.21
CA ASP A 270 -10.81 8.33 -30.22
C ASP A 270 -11.85 9.46 -30.19
N TRP A 271 -11.41 10.70 -29.99
CA TRP A 271 -12.24 11.89 -29.84
C TRP A 271 -13.12 12.06 -31.10
N SER A 272 -14.19 11.27 -31.21
CA SER A 272 -15.09 11.23 -32.33
C SER A 272 -16.28 12.09 -31.98
N VAL A 273 -16.27 13.28 -32.57
CA VAL A 273 -17.37 14.24 -32.59
C VAL A 273 -18.70 13.50 -32.80
N GLY A 274 -19.67 13.76 -31.93
CA GLY A 274 -20.97 13.11 -31.94
C GLY A 274 -21.64 13.13 -33.31
N SER A 275 -22.03 11.95 -33.79
CA SER A 275 -23.00 11.78 -34.88
C SER A 275 -23.67 10.40 -34.79
N GLY A 276 -24.89 10.38 -34.25
CA GLY A 276 -26.03 9.57 -34.72
C GLY A 276 -25.95 8.04 -34.83
N SER A 277 -26.65 7.38 -33.91
CA SER A 277 -27.52 6.18 -34.06
C SER A 277 -27.03 4.84 -34.64
N ASP A 278 -27.47 3.80 -33.91
CA ASP A 278 -27.86 2.43 -34.30
C ASP A 278 -26.83 1.29 -34.25
N GLY A 279 -27.05 0.40 -33.25
CA GLY A 279 -27.54 -0.94 -33.57
C GLY A 279 -26.56 -2.11 -33.52
N SER A 280 -26.51 -2.77 -32.35
CA SER A 280 -26.46 -4.23 -32.14
C SER A 280 -25.47 -5.11 -32.95
N GLY A 281 -24.57 -5.78 -32.23
CA GLY A 281 -23.87 -6.99 -32.70
C GLY A 281 -23.42 -7.85 -31.53
N SER A 282 -24.04 -9.02 -31.36
CA SER A 282 -23.66 -10.07 -30.42
C SER A 282 -22.68 -11.04 -31.11
N GLY A 283 -21.67 -11.57 -30.41
CA GLY A 283 -20.84 -12.64 -31.01
C GLY A 283 -19.63 -13.14 -30.19
N SER A 284 -19.86 -14.24 -29.48
CA SER A 284 -18.96 -15.37 -29.14
C SER A 284 -17.59 -15.16 -28.47
N GLY A 285 -17.40 -15.86 -27.35
CA GLY A 285 -16.13 -16.02 -26.65
C GLY A 285 -15.03 -16.59 -27.55
N ALA A 286 -13.94 -15.84 -27.66
CA ALA A 286 -12.69 -16.30 -28.22
C ALA A 286 -11.91 -17.05 -27.14
N THR A 287 -11.41 -18.23 -27.47
CA THR A 287 -10.28 -18.83 -26.74
C THR A 287 -9.05 -18.02 -27.13
N THR A 288 -8.35 -17.46 -26.14
CA THR A 288 -7.13 -16.68 -26.39
C THR A 288 -6.09 -17.57 -27.04
N THR A 289 -5.55 -17.11 -28.17
CA THR A 289 -4.41 -17.75 -28.84
C THR A 289 -3.16 -16.95 -28.51
N HIS A 290 -2.12 -17.63 -28.04
CA HIS A 290 -0.83 -17.06 -27.69
C HIS A 290 0.18 -17.31 -28.80
N GLY A 291 0.95 -16.30 -29.16
CA GLY A 291 2.09 -16.41 -30.07
C GLY A 291 3.37 -16.66 -29.27
N MET A 292 4.08 -17.75 -29.59
CA MET A 292 5.31 -18.15 -28.90
C MET A 292 6.49 -18.26 -29.86
N ALA A 293 7.68 -17.88 -29.39
CA ALA A 293 8.93 -18.16 -30.07
C ALA A 293 10.00 -18.66 -29.10
N VAL A 294 10.65 -19.77 -29.44
CA VAL A 294 11.83 -20.29 -28.73
C VAL A 294 13.05 -19.87 -29.53
N VAL A 295 13.93 -19.07 -28.95
CA VAL A 295 15.08 -18.47 -29.63
C VAL A 295 16.37 -19.02 -29.06
N GLY A 296 17.15 -19.71 -29.88
CA GLY A 296 18.49 -20.15 -29.52
C GLY A 296 19.47 -18.96 -29.48
N THR A 297 20.29 -18.91 -28.43
CA THR A 297 21.27 -17.82 -28.23
C THR A 297 22.73 -18.31 -28.25
N GLY A 298 22.99 -19.54 -28.69
CA GLY A 298 24.30 -20.18 -28.59
C GLY A 298 24.45 -21.48 -29.36
N ASN A 299 24.97 -22.52 -28.71
CA ASN A 299 25.11 -23.87 -29.27
C ASN A 299 23.73 -24.54 -29.44
N GLU A 300 23.67 -25.65 -30.18
CA GLU A 300 22.43 -26.42 -30.39
C GLU A 300 21.83 -26.87 -29.05
N THR A 301 20.59 -26.47 -28.80
CA THR A 301 19.83 -26.78 -27.58
C THR A 301 18.51 -27.43 -27.96
N GLU A 302 18.28 -28.64 -27.47
CA GLU A 302 17.01 -29.37 -27.63
C GLU A 302 16.05 -29.00 -26.51
N TYR A 303 14.79 -28.74 -26.84
CA TYR A 303 13.76 -28.34 -25.90
C TYR A 303 12.46 -29.14 -26.09
N ALA A 304 11.64 -29.19 -25.04
CA ALA A 304 10.27 -29.64 -25.08
C ALA A 304 9.38 -28.80 -24.17
N PHE A 305 8.10 -28.69 -24.51
CA PHE A 305 7.14 -27.94 -23.72
C PHE A 305 5.72 -28.50 -23.86
N THR A 306 4.90 -28.37 -22.82
CA THR A 306 3.48 -28.76 -22.84
C THR A 306 2.56 -27.59 -22.55
N VAL A 307 1.36 -27.62 -23.13
CA VAL A 307 0.30 -26.64 -22.87
C VAL A 307 -1.02 -27.34 -22.58
N SER A 308 -1.91 -26.69 -21.85
CA SER A 308 -3.21 -27.25 -21.50
C SER A 308 -4.20 -27.31 -22.68
N GLY A 309 -3.91 -26.60 -23.79
CA GLY A 309 -4.71 -26.61 -25.02
C GLY A 309 -3.97 -27.15 -26.26
N GLY A 310 -4.25 -26.56 -27.42
CA GLY A 310 -3.72 -27.05 -28.70
C GLY A 310 -2.52 -26.24 -29.18
N ILE A 311 -1.53 -26.90 -29.80
CA ILE A 311 -0.34 -26.25 -30.39
C ILE A 311 -0.38 -26.36 -31.91
N THR A 312 -0.07 -25.25 -32.59
CA THR A 312 0.11 -25.16 -34.05
C THR A 312 1.52 -24.62 -34.33
N PRO A 313 2.39 -25.36 -35.04
CA PRO A 313 3.69 -24.83 -35.50
C PRO A 313 3.51 -23.60 -36.41
N GLY A 314 4.31 -22.57 -36.20
CA GLY A 314 4.34 -21.36 -37.02
C GLY A 314 5.22 -21.47 -38.27
N ASP A 315 5.39 -20.36 -38.99
CA ASP A 315 6.07 -20.34 -40.30
C ASP A 315 7.60 -20.56 -40.22
N ASN A 316 8.20 -20.34 -39.05
CA ASN A 316 9.63 -20.53 -38.79
C ASN A 316 9.81 -21.70 -37.82
N VAL A 317 9.79 -22.94 -38.33
CA VAL A 317 10.01 -24.13 -37.52
C VAL A 317 10.96 -25.06 -38.28
N GLU A 318 12.05 -25.49 -37.63
CA GLU A 318 13.03 -26.40 -38.23
C GLU A 318 12.45 -27.81 -38.45
N SER A 319 13.08 -28.62 -39.32
CA SER A 319 12.47 -29.84 -39.87
C SER A 319 12.30 -31.02 -38.88
N ASP A 320 12.91 -30.91 -37.71
CA ASP A 320 12.93 -31.87 -36.62
C ASP A 320 11.93 -31.55 -35.49
N THR A 321 11.22 -30.42 -35.58
CA THR A 321 10.21 -30.03 -34.59
C THR A 321 8.95 -30.90 -34.71
N GLY A 322 8.58 -31.54 -33.60
CA GLY A 322 7.42 -32.40 -33.48
C GLY A 322 6.36 -31.80 -32.56
N VAL A 323 5.09 -31.89 -32.95
CA VAL A 323 3.94 -31.54 -32.10
C VAL A 323 3.00 -32.73 -32.00
N GLU A 324 2.76 -33.20 -30.78
CA GLU A 324 1.81 -34.26 -30.50
C GLU A 324 1.13 -34.07 -29.14
N ASN A 325 -0.20 -34.18 -29.10
CA ASN A 325 -1.01 -34.22 -27.87
C ASN A 325 -0.74 -33.09 -26.85
N GLY A 326 -0.67 -31.83 -27.31
CA GLY A 326 -0.42 -30.68 -26.42
C GLY A 326 1.04 -30.52 -26.00
N ARG A 327 1.94 -31.30 -26.58
CA ARG A 327 3.39 -31.23 -26.40
C ARG A 327 4.09 -30.86 -27.69
N ALA A 328 5.07 -29.97 -27.61
CA ALA A 328 5.98 -29.66 -28.70
C ALA A 328 7.43 -29.94 -28.28
N HIS A 329 8.28 -30.34 -29.22
CA HIS A 329 9.71 -30.47 -29.01
C HIS A 329 10.48 -30.09 -30.28
N GLY A 330 11.70 -29.59 -30.14
CA GLY A 330 12.54 -29.16 -31.26
C GLY A 330 13.97 -28.84 -30.82
N SER A 331 14.77 -28.31 -31.73
CA SER A 331 16.13 -27.86 -31.45
C SER A 331 16.38 -26.46 -32.01
N VAL A 332 17.11 -25.62 -31.28
CA VAL A 332 17.49 -24.27 -31.72
C VAL A 332 18.98 -24.02 -31.48
N GLU A 333 19.64 -23.31 -32.41
CA GLU A 333 21.04 -22.87 -32.27
C GLU A 333 21.12 -21.33 -32.32
N TRP A 334 21.14 -20.72 -33.52
CA TRP A 334 21.12 -19.25 -33.74
C TRP A 334 19.81 -18.75 -34.37
N ARG A 335 18.77 -19.58 -34.34
CA ARG A 335 17.46 -19.32 -34.97
C ARG A 335 16.34 -19.48 -33.95
N SER A 336 15.13 -19.14 -34.39
CA SER A 336 13.92 -19.23 -33.59
C SER A 336 12.93 -20.22 -34.18
N ASP A 337 12.33 -21.05 -33.33
CA ASP A 337 11.14 -21.82 -33.65
C ASP A 337 9.90 -21.08 -33.15
N SER A 338 8.89 -20.90 -34.01
CA SER A 338 7.64 -20.21 -33.67
C SER A 338 6.46 -21.17 -33.52
N PHE A 339 5.56 -20.91 -32.56
CA PHE A 339 4.35 -21.68 -32.31
C PHE A 339 3.17 -20.74 -32.03
N GLU A 340 1.96 -21.19 -32.33
CA GLU A 340 0.73 -20.64 -31.76
C GLU A 340 0.10 -21.70 -30.85
N TYR A 341 -0.35 -21.32 -29.66
CA TYR A 341 -1.05 -22.26 -28.78
C TYR A 341 -2.28 -21.65 -28.10
N THR A 342 -3.18 -22.50 -27.63
CA THR A 342 -4.32 -22.13 -26.77
C THR A 342 -4.17 -22.76 -25.40
N GLY A 343 -4.79 -22.16 -24.38
CA GLY A 343 -4.62 -22.59 -22.98
C GLY A 343 -3.35 -22.02 -22.35
N ASP A 344 -2.90 -22.64 -21.26
CA ASP A 344 -1.77 -22.19 -20.45
C ASP A 344 -0.53 -23.03 -20.71
N MET A 345 0.64 -22.43 -20.49
CA MET A 345 1.95 -23.07 -20.57
C MET A 345 2.15 -23.94 -19.31
N GLU A 346 2.30 -25.26 -19.45
CA GLU A 346 2.34 -26.20 -18.31
C GLU A 346 3.76 -26.60 -17.90
N THR A 347 4.63 -26.91 -18.88
CA THR A 347 6.02 -27.31 -18.62
C THR A 347 6.97 -26.81 -19.70
N PHE A 348 8.23 -26.53 -19.36
CA PHE A 348 9.27 -26.29 -20.35
C PHE A 348 10.59 -26.93 -19.89
N THR A 349 11.12 -27.83 -20.72
CA THR A 349 12.32 -28.62 -20.40
C THR A 349 13.37 -28.41 -21.48
N VAL A 350 14.60 -28.07 -21.07
CA VAL A 350 15.78 -28.20 -21.92
C VAL A 350 16.26 -29.65 -21.84
N LEU A 351 16.10 -30.38 -22.94
CA LEU A 351 16.40 -31.82 -23.01
C LEU A 351 17.90 -32.09 -23.12
N SER A 352 18.62 -31.23 -23.86
CA SER A 352 20.08 -31.29 -24.00
C SER A 352 20.65 -29.97 -24.54
N GLY A 353 21.92 -29.67 -24.22
CA GLY A 353 22.62 -28.46 -24.67
C GLY A 353 23.02 -27.49 -23.54
N ASP A 354 23.71 -26.41 -23.89
CA ASP A 354 23.92 -25.28 -22.96
C ASP A 354 22.57 -24.58 -22.78
N THR A 355 22.15 -24.29 -21.55
CA THR A 355 20.81 -23.83 -21.11
C THR A 355 20.32 -22.47 -21.66
N ASN A 356 20.80 -22.05 -22.83
CA ASN A 356 20.72 -20.71 -23.40
C ASN A 356 19.59 -20.59 -24.45
N VAL A 357 18.34 -20.76 -24.03
CA VAL A 357 17.14 -20.48 -24.85
C VAL A 357 16.33 -19.35 -24.24
N ASP A 358 15.92 -18.41 -25.09
CA ASP A 358 15.00 -17.33 -24.74
C ASP A 358 13.60 -17.69 -25.23
N ILE A 359 12.61 -17.68 -24.34
CA ILE A 359 11.22 -17.97 -24.68
C ILE A 359 10.47 -16.64 -24.78
N TRP A 360 9.76 -16.40 -25.86
CA TRP A 360 8.92 -15.22 -26.05
C TRP A 360 7.48 -15.65 -26.16
N ILE A 361 6.59 -15.08 -25.35
CA ILE A 361 5.14 -15.32 -25.40
C ILE A 361 4.44 -13.95 -25.45
N ASP A 362 3.66 -13.70 -26.50
CA ASP A 362 2.92 -12.45 -26.74
C ASP A 362 3.76 -11.17 -26.60
N GLY A 363 5.05 -11.25 -26.91
CA GLY A 363 6.01 -10.13 -26.85
C GLY A 363 6.75 -9.98 -25.52
N SER A 364 6.42 -10.80 -24.51
CA SER A 364 7.13 -10.88 -23.23
C SER A 364 8.16 -12.00 -23.24
N LYS A 365 9.32 -11.80 -22.59
CA LYS A 365 10.44 -12.75 -22.55
C LYS A 365 10.45 -13.53 -21.23
N TYR A 366 10.67 -14.85 -21.32
CA TYR A 366 10.73 -15.82 -20.24
C TYR A 366 11.99 -16.71 -20.36
N ALA A 367 12.46 -17.24 -19.23
CA ALA A 367 13.50 -18.25 -19.14
C ALA A 367 12.90 -19.67 -19.01
N ALA A 368 13.64 -20.70 -19.39
CA ALA A 368 13.18 -22.09 -19.25
C ALA A 368 12.86 -22.47 -17.80
N SER A 369 13.59 -21.92 -16.83
CA SER A 369 13.38 -22.13 -15.39
C SER A 369 12.08 -21.53 -14.85
N ASP A 370 11.41 -20.67 -15.63
CA ASP A 370 10.14 -20.08 -15.23
C ASP A 370 8.98 -21.08 -15.34
N PHE A 371 9.24 -22.27 -15.89
CA PHE A 371 8.25 -23.33 -16.08
C PHE A 371 8.70 -24.64 -15.41
N PRO A 372 7.76 -25.44 -14.87
CA PRO A 372 8.06 -26.77 -14.33
C PRO A 372 8.68 -27.72 -15.37
N ASP A 373 9.52 -28.65 -14.92
CA ASP A 373 10.09 -29.72 -15.76
C ASP A 373 9.14 -30.94 -15.83
N GLU A 374 9.04 -31.58 -17.01
CA GLU A 374 8.21 -32.76 -17.31
C GLU A 374 8.48 -33.96 -16.37
N SER A 375 9.60 -33.99 -15.64
CA SER A 375 9.99 -35.07 -14.73
C SER A 375 9.24 -35.11 -13.38
N SER A 376 8.41 -34.10 -13.09
CA SER A 376 7.72 -33.90 -11.79
C SER A 376 6.37 -34.64 -11.62
N GLY A 377 6.09 -35.68 -12.41
CA GLY A 377 4.78 -36.35 -12.46
C GLY A 377 4.58 -37.63 -11.62
N SER A 378 3.92 -37.49 -10.46
CA SER A 378 3.06 -38.45 -9.72
C SER A 378 3.64 -39.58 -8.84
N GLY A 379 3.40 -39.48 -7.52
CA GLY A 379 3.43 -40.58 -6.54
C GLY A 379 3.53 -40.06 -5.10
N GLY A 380 2.60 -40.48 -4.22
CA GLY A 380 2.38 -39.97 -2.84
C GLY A 380 3.62 -39.49 -2.08
N GLU A 381 3.55 -38.25 -1.61
CA GLU A 381 4.66 -37.37 -1.21
C GLU A 381 5.57 -38.00 -0.14
N GLU A 382 6.62 -38.68 -0.62
CA GLU A 382 7.89 -38.81 0.07
C GLU A 382 8.74 -37.61 -0.35
N SER A 383 9.00 -36.67 0.56
CA SER A 383 9.85 -35.52 0.29
C SER A 383 11.32 -35.94 0.26
N GLY A 384 11.99 -35.63 -0.84
CA GLY A 384 13.42 -35.90 -1.00
C GLY A 384 14.24 -34.81 -0.33
N MET A 385 15.14 -35.18 0.57
CA MET A 385 16.03 -34.25 1.27
C MET A 385 17.50 -34.60 1.06
N ALA A 386 18.36 -33.59 0.98
CA ALA A 386 19.80 -33.75 1.03
C ALA A 386 20.42 -32.73 1.99
N VAL A 387 21.24 -33.21 2.93
CA VAL A 387 22.09 -32.37 3.78
C VAL A 387 23.46 -32.33 3.13
N VAL A 388 23.94 -31.15 2.73
CA VAL A 388 25.19 -30.97 2.00
C VAL A 388 26.17 -30.19 2.87
N GLY A 389 27.28 -30.82 3.24
CA GLY A 389 28.35 -30.11 3.93
C GLY A 389 29.05 -29.15 2.98
N THR A 390 29.39 -27.96 3.48
CA THR A 390 30.05 -26.91 2.68
C THR A 390 31.58 -26.88 2.83
N GLY A 391 32.14 -27.78 3.68
CA GLY A 391 33.58 -28.02 3.83
C GLY A 391 33.94 -29.07 4.89
N ASP A 392 34.57 -28.68 6.00
CA ASP A 392 35.04 -29.60 7.06
C ASP A 392 33.89 -30.30 7.82
N GLU A 393 34.17 -31.41 8.52
CA GLU A 393 33.17 -32.28 9.16
C GLU A 393 32.19 -31.50 10.06
N THR A 394 30.90 -31.64 9.76
CA THR A 394 29.79 -30.98 10.46
C THR A 394 28.75 -32.01 10.90
N GLU A 395 28.51 -32.09 12.20
CA GLU A 395 27.52 -32.93 12.86
C GLU A 395 26.14 -32.25 12.83
N TYR A 396 25.11 -32.99 12.43
CA TYR A 396 23.76 -32.47 12.32
C TYR A 396 22.71 -33.45 12.88
N ALA A 397 21.57 -32.90 13.28
CA ALA A 397 20.37 -33.66 13.60
C ALA A 397 19.12 -32.95 13.09
N PHE A 398 18.10 -33.72 12.74
CA PHE A 398 16.79 -33.18 12.39
C PHE A 398 15.65 -34.13 12.77
N THR A 399 14.46 -33.56 13.00
CA THR A 399 13.22 -34.31 13.23
C THR A 399 12.16 -33.98 12.18
N VAL A 400 11.31 -34.95 11.89
CA VAL A 400 10.13 -34.78 11.04
C VAL A 400 8.90 -35.34 11.74
N SER A 401 7.72 -34.82 11.40
CA SER A 401 6.46 -35.28 11.99
C SER A 401 6.04 -36.70 11.56
N GLY A 402 6.66 -37.23 10.50
CA GLY A 402 6.44 -38.59 9.99
C GLY A 402 7.67 -39.50 10.08
N GLY A 403 7.86 -40.34 9.06
CA GLY A 403 8.93 -41.34 9.04
C GLY A 403 10.11 -40.90 8.17
N ILE A 404 11.34 -41.23 8.57
CA ILE A 404 12.56 -41.00 7.79
C ILE A 404 13.09 -42.32 7.24
N VAL A 405 13.49 -42.31 5.97
CA VAL A 405 14.15 -43.39 5.25
C VAL A 405 15.48 -42.86 4.69
N PRO A 406 16.64 -43.38 5.13
CA PRO A 406 17.94 -43.05 4.53
C PRO A 406 17.95 -43.32 3.02
N GLY A 407 18.51 -42.39 2.24
CA GLY A 407 18.69 -42.47 0.80
C GLY A 407 19.97 -43.20 0.38
N ASP A 408 20.24 -43.20 -0.93
CA ASP A 408 21.35 -43.96 -1.52
C ASP A 408 22.76 -43.39 -1.20
N ASN A 409 22.82 -42.13 -0.76
CA ASN A 409 24.04 -41.44 -0.37
C ASN A 409 23.94 -41.08 1.11
N VAL A 410 24.09 -42.03 2.02
CA VAL A 410 24.15 -41.77 3.46
C VAL A 410 25.40 -42.42 4.00
N GLU A 411 26.25 -41.65 4.68
CA GLU A 411 27.47 -42.18 5.31
C GLU A 411 27.12 -43.20 6.41
N SER A 412 28.04 -44.14 6.68
CA SER A 412 27.73 -45.34 7.49
C SER A 412 27.36 -45.08 8.95
N ASP A 413 27.64 -43.87 9.43
CA ASP A 413 27.54 -43.48 10.83
C ASP A 413 26.26 -42.64 11.09
N THR A 414 25.42 -42.46 10.07
CA THR A 414 24.12 -41.78 10.19
C THR A 414 23.09 -42.70 10.82
N GLU A 415 22.55 -42.28 11.97
CA GLU A 415 21.54 -43.00 12.75
C GLU A 415 20.16 -42.39 12.48
N VAL A 416 19.19 -43.24 12.15
CA VAL A 416 17.78 -42.85 12.00
C VAL A 416 16.93 -43.68 12.95
N GLU A 417 16.26 -43.01 13.87
CA GLU A 417 15.37 -43.65 14.85
C GLU A 417 14.18 -42.73 15.18
N ASN A 418 12.96 -43.27 15.14
CA ASN A 418 11.72 -42.60 15.58
C ASN A 418 11.48 -41.19 15.00
N GLY A 419 11.63 -41.01 13.68
CA GLY A 419 11.37 -39.71 13.03
C GLY A 419 12.50 -38.68 13.24
N ARG A 420 13.63 -39.11 13.80
CA ARG A 420 14.85 -38.32 13.97
C ARG A 420 16.00 -38.93 13.19
N ALA A 421 16.78 -38.08 12.52
CA ALA A 421 18.04 -38.45 11.89
C ALA A 421 19.20 -37.68 12.51
N HIS A 422 20.35 -38.34 12.64
CA HIS A 422 21.58 -37.78 13.19
C HIS A 422 22.77 -38.29 12.40
N GLY A 423 23.62 -37.41 11.91
CA GLY A 423 24.73 -37.78 11.05
C GLY A 423 25.81 -36.72 10.94
N PHE A 424 26.76 -36.96 10.04
CA PHE A 424 27.89 -36.07 9.78
C PHE A 424 28.04 -35.86 8.27
N VAL A 425 28.36 -34.63 7.85
CA VAL A 425 28.71 -34.31 6.46
C VAL A 425 30.04 -33.55 6.39
N GLU A 426 30.86 -33.91 5.40
CA GLU A 426 32.07 -33.17 4.99
C GLU A 426 31.86 -32.62 3.56
N TRP A 427 32.68 -33.03 2.58
CA TRP A 427 32.61 -32.65 1.16
C TRP A 427 31.53 -33.40 0.35
N ARG A 428 30.63 -34.10 1.02
CA ARG A 428 29.59 -34.96 0.41
C ARG A 428 28.23 -34.66 1.03
N SER A 429 27.19 -35.19 0.41
CA SER A 429 25.80 -35.01 0.83
C SER A 429 25.23 -36.29 1.41
N ASP A 430 24.51 -36.18 2.52
CA ASP A 430 23.62 -37.23 3.03
C ASP A 430 22.21 -37.04 2.47
N SER A 431 21.61 -38.08 1.89
CA SER A 431 20.25 -38.02 1.33
C SER A 431 19.23 -38.78 2.16
N PHE A 432 18.03 -38.23 2.29
CA PHE A 432 16.93 -38.82 3.03
C PHE A 432 15.65 -38.74 2.20
N ARG A 433 14.72 -39.65 2.45
CA ARG A 433 13.31 -39.46 2.14
C ARG A 433 12.54 -39.41 3.43
N PHE A 434 11.59 -38.50 3.55
CA PHE A 434 10.73 -38.47 4.71
C PHE A 434 9.26 -38.22 4.35
N THR A 435 8.37 -38.57 5.27
CA THR A 435 6.95 -38.20 5.23
C THR A 435 6.64 -37.23 6.37
N GLY A 436 5.59 -36.42 6.21
CA GLY A 436 5.27 -35.35 7.15
C GLY A 436 6.08 -34.09 6.87
N GLU A 437 6.16 -33.20 7.85
CA GLU A 437 6.83 -31.91 7.75
C GLU A 437 8.14 -31.94 8.54
N MET A 438 9.09 -31.09 8.13
CA MET A 438 10.33 -30.88 8.86
C MET A 438 10.05 -30.07 10.13
N GLU A 439 10.39 -30.61 11.31
CA GLU A 439 10.04 -30.00 12.59
C GLU A 439 11.22 -29.25 13.22
N THR A 440 12.44 -29.81 13.15
CA THR A 440 13.64 -29.20 13.74
C THR A 440 14.89 -29.52 12.93
N PHE A 441 15.86 -28.61 12.88
CA PHE A 441 17.19 -28.89 12.32
C PHE A 441 18.25 -28.22 13.20
N THR A 442 19.24 -29.00 13.62
CA THR A 442 20.28 -28.53 14.55
C THR A 442 21.66 -28.93 14.03
N VAL A 443 22.59 -27.98 13.98
CA VAL A 443 24.02 -28.25 13.80
C VAL A 443 24.63 -28.45 15.19
N LEU A 444 25.07 -29.68 15.47
CA LEU A 444 25.52 -30.10 16.80
C LEU A 444 27.00 -29.81 17.05
N GLY A 445 27.81 -29.69 15.99
CA GLY A 445 29.23 -29.37 16.05
C GLY A 445 29.90 -29.34 14.67
N GLY A 446 31.01 -28.61 14.55
CA GLY A 446 31.74 -28.41 13.29
C GLY A 446 32.20 -26.95 13.12
N ASP A 447 33.13 -26.70 12.20
CA ASP A 447 33.66 -25.36 11.91
C ASP A 447 32.93 -24.65 10.75
N GLU A 448 31.95 -25.30 10.09
CA GLU A 448 31.24 -24.76 8.91
C GLU A 448 29.72 -25.04 8.90
N THR A 449 29.00 -24.47 7.92
CA THR A 449 27.54 -24.55 7.78
C THR A 449 27.11 -25.70 6.86
N VAL A 450 25.86 -26.16 7.00
CA VAL A 450 25.25 -27.12 6.06
C VAL A 450 24.19 -26.44 5.20
N ASP A 451 24.11 -26.87 3.93
CA ASP A 451 23.01 -26.53 3.03
C ASP A 451 21.99 -27.67 3.04
N ILE A 452 20.73 -27.36 3.28
CA ILE A 452 19.65 -28.34 3.30
C ILE A 452 18.86 -28.19 2.01
N TRP A 453 18.67 -29.27 1.27
CA TRP A 453 17.83 -29.28 0.08
C TRP A 453 16.62 -30.13 0.35
N ILE A 454 15.42 -29.59 0.21
CA ILE A 454 14.16 -30.33 0.30
C ILE A 454 13.41 -30.10 -1.01
N GLU A 455 13.12 -31.16 -1.74
CA GLU A 455 12.38 -31.14 -3.01
C GLU A 455 12.95 -30.16 -4.06
N GLY A 456 14.27 -29.95 -4.04
CA GLY A 456 14.97 -29.05 -4.97
C GLY A 456 15.05 -27.59 -4.50
N SER A 457 14.40 -27.23 -3.39
CA SER A 457 14.55 -25.95 -2.73
C SER A 457 15.65 -25.99 -1.67
N LYS A 458 16.47 -24.94 -1.61
CA LYS A 458 17.58 -24.82 -0.65
C LYS A 458 17.13 -24.04 0.60
N TYR A 459 17.47 -24.56 1.76
CA TYR A 459 17.22 -24.02 3.10
C TYR A 459 18.54 -23.95 3.89
N ALA A 460 18.63 -22.99 4.79
CA ALA A 460 19.64 -22.90 5.83
C ALA A 460 19.19 -23.65 7.09
N ALA A 461 20.12 -24.10 7.92
CA ALA A 461 19.78 -24.72 9.21
C ALA A 461 18.95 -23.80 10.12
N SER A 462 19.16 -22.48 10.03
CA SER A 462 18.41 -21.46 10.78
C SER A 462 16.95 -21.32 10.36
N ASP A 463 16.56 -21.88 9.21
CA ASP A 463 15.17 -21.85 8.74
C ASP A 463 14.27 -22.81 9.52
N PHE A 464 14.87 -23.58 10.43
CA PHE A 464 14.18 -24.58 11.25
C PHE A 464 14.50 -24.39 12.73
N PRO A 465 13.53 -24.69 13.63
CA PRO A 465 13.76 -24.66 15.06
C PRO A 465 14.88 -25.63 15.51
N ASP A 466 15.66 -25.23 16.52
CA ASP A 466 16.68 -26.08 17.14
C ASP A 466 16.03 -27.13 18.06
N GLU A 467 16.52 -28.38 18.10
CA GLU A 467 16.03 -29.46 18.97
C GLU A 467 16.05 -29.07 20.47
N SER A 468 16.92 -28.14 20.87
CA SER A 468 17.03 -27.61 22.23
C SER A 468 15.92 -26.63 22.62
N SER A 469 15.11 -26.16 21.67
CA SER A 469 13.92 -25.32 21.92
C SER A 469 12.73 -26.11 22.51
N GLY A 470 12.80 -27.45 22.55
CA GLY A 470 11.79 -28.33 23.15
C GLY A 470 11.77 -28.38 24.68
N SER A 471 12.10 -27.30 25.38
CA SER A 471 11.99 -27.19 26.84
C SER A 471 10.66 -26.56 27.23
N SER A 472 9.65 -27.40 27.53
CA SER A 472 8.41 -27.09 28.26
C SER A 472 8.05 -25.60 28.38
N ALA A 473 7.18 -25.10 27.49
CA ALA A 473 6.63 -23.75 27.55
C ALA A 473 6.07 -23.46 28.95
N SER A 474 6.74 -22.55 29.66
CA SER A 474 6.10 -21.74 30.68
C SER A 474 5.05 -20.92 29.95
N ALA A 475 3.78 -20.96 30.39
CA ALA A 475 2.71 -20.17 29.80
C ALA A 475 3.14 -18.71 29.68
N THR A 476 3.00 -18.12 28.50
CA THR A 476 3.18 -16.68 28.26
C THR A 476 2.15 -15.94 29.12
N PRO A 477 2.56 -15.16 30.14
CA PRO A 477 1.61 -14.46 31.00
C PRO A 477 0.97 -13.30 30.21
N LEU A 478 -0.18 -13.56 29.57
CA LEU A 478 -0.98 -12.54 28.88
C LEU A 478 -2.13 -12.09 29.77
N HIS A 479 -2.15 -10.81 30.15
CA HIS A 479 -3.32 -10.18 30.78
C HIS A 479 -4.11 -9.41 29.73
N ALA A 480 -5.42 -9.63 29.66
CA ALA A 480 -6.33 -8.90 28.79
C ALA A 480 -7.61 -8.59 29.57
N SER A 481 -8.03 -7.33 29.59
CA SER A 481 -9.24 -6.90 30.28
C SER A 481 -9.83 -5.65 29.65
N THR A 482 -11.16 -5.51 29.73
CA THR A 482 -11.86 -4.26 29.39
C THR A 482 -12.04 -3.44 30.65
N VAL A 483 -11.53 -2.21 30.63
CA VAL A 483 -11.67 -1.24 31.72
C VAL A 483 -12.76 -0.23 31.38
N THR A 484 -13.43 0.31 32.39
CA THR A 484 -14.39 1.41 32.24
C THR A 484 -13.80 2.64 32.88
N VAL A 485 -13.52 3.66 32.07
CA VAL A 485 -12.77 4.88 32.45
C VAL A 485 -13.56 6.13 32.08
N ASP A 486 -13.39 7.21 32.84
CA ASP A 486 -13.89 8.55 32.50
C ASP A 486 -12.73 9.57 32.55
N HIS A 487 -13.01 10.87 32.63
CA HIS A 487 -11.98 11.92 32.75
C HIS A 487 -11.14 11.88 34.04
N THR A 488 -11.45 11.00 34.99
CA THR A 488 -10.71 10.84 36.24
C THR A 488 -9.73 9.68 36.17
N TRP A 489 -8.55 9.86 36.79
CA TRP A 489 -7.56 8.80 36.92
C TRP A 489 -8.06 7.69 37.86
N ASP A 490 -8.21 6.49 37.31
CA ASP A 490 -8.53 5.27 38.05
C ASP A 490 -7.43 4.23 37.87
N ARG A 491 -7.20 3.42 38.92
CA ARG A 491 -6.18 2.36 38.91
C ARG A 491 -6.77 1.01 38.60
N TYR A 492 -6.15 0.29 37.66
CA TYR A 492 -6.51 -1.07 37.24
C TYR A 492 -5.39 -2.06 37.58
N GLY A 493 -5.78 -3.23 38.07
CA GLY A 493 -4.84 -4.28 38.46
C GLY A 493 -4.52 -5.21 37.31
N LEU A 494 -3.31 -5.79 37.33
CA LEU A 494 -2.91 -6.85 36.42
C LEU A 494 -3.02 -8.20 37.14
N ASP A 495 -3.72 -9.17 36.54
CA ASP A 495 -3.96 -10.49 37.13
C ASP A 495 -2.83 -11.50 36.87
N ALA A 496 -1.88 -11.13 36.00
CA ALA A 496 -0.72 -11.96 35.66
C ALA A 496 0.48 -11.57 36.54
N ASP A 497 1.34 -12.55 36.85
CA ASP A 497 2.63 -12.35 37.53
C ASP A 497 3.64 -11.66 36.59
N LEU A 498 3.29 -10.46 36.11
CA LEU A 498 4.11 -9.65 35.21
C LEU A 498 5.19 -8.91 36.00
N SER A 499 6.44 -9.11 35.58
CA SER A 499 7.62 -8.55 36.24
C SER A 499 8.07 -7.21 35.67
N ASP A 500 7.77 -6.96 34.39
CA ASP A 500 8.07 -5.74 33.63
C ASP A 500 6.96 -5.46 32.58
N PRO A 501 5.71 -5.19 33.02
CA PRO A 501 4.55 -5.14 32.13
C PRO A 501 4.56 -3.93 31.20
N VAL A 502 4.50 -4.17 29.89
CA VAL A 502 4.11 -3.19 28.87
C VAL A 502 2.60 -3.30 28.69
N VAL A 503 1.89 -2.19 28.87
CA VAL A 503 0.43 -2.11 28.67
C VAL A 503 0.14 -1.34 27.39
N VAL A 504 -0.71 -1.92 26.54
CA VAL A 504 -1.36 -1.22 25.44
C VAL A 504 -2.86 -1.15 25.74
N ALA A 505 -3.41 0.06 25.70
CA ALA A 505 -4.81 0.34 25.96
C ALA A 505 -5.20 1.52 25.08
N ASP A 506 -5.71 1.20 23.89
CA ASP A 506 -6.07 2.18 22.88
C ASP A 506 -7.33 1.70 22.14
N ALA A 507 -7.98 2.67 21.48
CA ALA A 507 -9.37 2.67 21.08
C ALA A 507 -10.35 2.76 22.25
N VAL A 508 -11.00 3.92 22.35
CA VAL A 508 -12.08 4.17 23.33
C VAL A 508 -13.43 3.92 22.67
N SER A 509 -14.37 3.31 23.40
CA SER A 509 -15.73 3.08 22.90
C SER A 509 -16.43 4.42 22.62
N TYR A 510 -17.40 4.47 21.70
CA TYR A 510 -18.09 5.71 21.33
C TYR A 510 -19.47 5.84 22.01
N ASP A 511 -19.48 6.32 23.25
CA ASP A 511 -20.69 6.72 23.98
C ASP A 511 -20.82 8.26 24.09
N SER A 512 -19.73 9.00 23.84
CA SER A 512 -19.65 10.44 23.67
C SER A 512 -19.20 10.83 22.26
N GLY A 513 -19.55 12.04 21.81
CA GLY A 513 -19.07 12.60 20.54
C GLY A 513 -17.98 13.65 20.70
N HIS A 514 -17.35 13.73 21.88
CA HIS A 514 -16.17 14.58 22.07
C HIS A 514 -14.93 13.76 21.70
N PRO A 515 -14.05 14.29 20.82
CA PRO A 515 -12.84 13.59 20.45
C PRO A 515 -11.91 13.42 21.64
N CYS A 516 -11.44 12.20 21.85
CA CYS A 516 -10.59 11.83 22.97
C CYS A 516 -9.90 10.48 22.76
N HIS A 517 -8.94 10.18 23.61
CA HIS A 517 -8.14 8.95 23.60
C HIS A 517 -7.93 8.43 25.02
N ALA A 518 -7.44 7.20 25.15
CA ALA A 518 -7.03 6.66 26.44
C ALA A 518 -5.64 7.18 26.81
N ARG A 519 -5.46 7.62 28.05
CA ARG A 519 -4.16 8.05 28.59
C ARG A 519 -3.78 7.15 29.76
N LEU A 520 -2.54 6.66 29.76
CA LEU A 520 -2.00 5.84 30.83
C LEU A 520 -0.93 6.58 31.63
N ASP A 521 -0.83 6.24 32.91
CA ASP A 521 0.28 6.62 33.79
C ASP A 521 0.56 5.51 34.83
N ASP A 522 1.66 5.62 35.57
CA ASP A 522 2.10 4.73 36.65
C ASP A 522 2.00 3.23 36.32
N VAL A 523 2.40 2.85 35.09
CA VAL A 523 2.48 1.46 34.65
C VAL A 523 3.57 0.72 35.43
N GLY A 524 3.18 -0.31 36.18
CA GLY A 524 4.09 -1.14 36.96
C GLY A 524 3.58 -2.55 37.19
N GLY A 525 4.39 -3.39 37.83
CA GLY A 525 4.14 -4.83 38.00
C GLY A 525 2.82 -5.22 38.69
N SER A 526 2.08 -4.28 39.29
CA SER A 526 0.79 -4.56 39.93
C SER A 526 -0.41 -3.90 39.25
N GLY A 527 -0.22 -3.08 38.22
CA GLY A 527 -1.29 -2.29 37.64
C GLY A 527 -0.81 -1.05 36.89
N PHE A 528 -1.78 -0.31 36.36
CA PHE A 528 -1.61 0.96 35.67
C PHE A 528 -2.77 1.89 36.01
N ASP A 529 -2.55 3.19 35.90
CA ASP A 529 -3.60 4.19 35.99
C ASP A 529 -4.08 4.53 34.57
N CYS A 530 -5.39 4.72 34.37
CA CYS A 530 -5.98 5.02 33.06
C CYS A 530 -7.12 6.06 33.20
N ARG A 531 -7.26 6.93 32.20
CA ARG A 531 -8.39 7.85 32.04
C ARG A 531 -8.74 8.04 30.56
N VAL A 532 -9.92 8.59 30.28
CA VAL A 532 -10.20 9.23 29.00
C VAL A 532 -9.65 10.65 29.03
N GLU A 533 -8.82 10.98 28.04
CA GLU A 533 -8.22 12.29 27.85
C GLU A 533 -8.87 13.01 26.67
N GLU A 534 -9.56 14.13 26.96
CA GLU A 534 -10.03 15.07 25.95
C GLU A 534 -8.89 16.01 25.53
N TRP A 535 -8.94 16.46 24.29
CA TRP A 535 -8.07 17.52 23.77
C TRP A 535 -8.28 18.87 24.49
N ASP A 536 -7.28 19.75 24.49
CA ASP A 536 -7.21 20.95 25.35
C ASP A 536 -8.29 21.99 25.00
N TYR A 537 -8.72 22.04 23.75
CA TYR A 537 -9.81 22.94 23.31
C TYR A 537 -11.21 22.55 23.84
N LEU A 538 -11.35 21.36 24.43
CA LEU A 538 -12.57 20.88 25.07
C LEU A 538 -12.66 21.34 26.54
N ASN A 539 -13.51 20.69 27.34
CA ASN A 539 -13.82 21.15 28.70
C ASN A 539 -13.22 20.28 29.81
N GLY A 540 -12.57 19.16 29.43
CA GLY A 540 -11.89 18.24 30.34
C GLY A 540 -12.84 17.35 31.14
N TRP A 541 -14.14 17.37 30.84
CA TRP A 541 -15.12 16.46 31.42
C TRP A 541 -15.57 15.47 30.35
N HIS A 542 -15.40 14.17 30.64
CA HIS A 542 -15.82 13.09 29.77
C HIS A 542 -16.66 12.07 30.55
N PRO A 543 -17.74 11.51 29.98
CA PRO A 543 -18.47 10.41 30.58
C PRO A 543 -17.63 9.12 30.61
N ALA A 544 -18.13 8.11 31.33
CA ALA A 544 -17.47 6.81 31.35
C ALA A 544 -17.66 6.06 30.02
N GLU A 545 -16.56 5.49 29.53
CA GLU A 545 -16.47 4.70 28.30
C GLU A 545 -15.61 3.45 28.54
N ALA A 546 -15.71 2.46 27.65
CA ALA A 546 -14.94 1.23 27.71
C ALA A 546 -13.64 1.34 26.89
N VAL A 547 -12.56 0.78 27.44
CA VAL A 547 -11.25 0.66 26.78
C VAL A 547 -10.73 -0.75 27.00
N GLY A 548 -10.40 -1.46 25.92
CA GLY A 548 -9.70 -2.74 26.03
C GLY A 548 -8.24 -2.51 26.40
N SER A 549 -7.66 -3.40 27.19
CA SER A 549 -6.25 -3.36 27.57
C SER A 549 -5.61 -4.73 27.47
N VAL A 550 -4.36 -4.76 27.02
CA VAL A 550 -3.52 -5.96 26.98
C VAL A 550 -2.16 -5.65 27.62
N ALA A 551 -1.65 -6.58 28.42
CA ALA A 551 -0.34 -6.46 29.05
C ALA A 551 0.48 -7.75 28.95
N LEU A 552 1.76 -7.57 28.64
CA LEU A 552 2.81 -8.59 28.56
C LEU A 552 4.10 -8.03 29.17
N ASP A 553 4.99 -8.89 29.66
CA ASP A 553 6.33 -8.42 30.06
C ASP A 553 7.10 -7.91 28.83
N ALA A 554 8.01 -6.97 28.99
CA ALA A 554 8.88 -6.56 27.88
C ALA A 554 9.71 -7.75 27.37
N GLY A 555 9.78 -7.95 26.06
CA GLY A 555 10.49 -9.06 25.43
C GLY A 555 9.77 -9.67 24.23
N SER A 556 10.28 -10.82 23.77
CA SER A 556 9.67 -11.64 22.72
C SER A 556 8.83 -12.75 23.36
N HIS A 557 7.66 -13.01 22.77
CA HIS A 557 6.63 -13.91 23.28
C HIS A 557 6.01 -14.73 22.14
N ASP A 558 5.48 -15.89 22.51
CA ASP A 558 4.49 -16.61 21.72
C ASP A 558 3.11 -16.36 22.34
N ILE A 559 2.19 -15.80 21.56
CA ILE A 559 0.80 -15.58 21.99
C ILE A 559 -0.10 -16.55 21.23
N GLY A 560 0.02 -17.83 21.58
CA GLY A 560 -0.85 -18.87 21.03
C GLY A 560 -0.50 -19.24 19.59
N GLY A 561 0.80 -19.27 19.26
CA GLY A 561 1.33 -19.55 17.92
C GLY A 561 1.65 -18.31 17.09
N LEU A 562 1.35 -17.11 17.60
CA LEU A 562 1.72 -15.84 16.97
C LEU A 562 2.97 -15.28 17.64
N HIS A 563 4.01 -14.98 16.87
CA HIS A 563 5.17 -14.27 17.41
C HIS A 563 4.78 -12.85 17.80
N ALA A 564 5.22 -12.43 18.97
CA ALA A 564 4.97 -11.09 19.48
C ALA A 564 6.19 -10.49 20.15
N ALA A 565 6.28 -9.16 20.12
CA ALA A 565 7.31 -8.38 20.79
C ALA A 565 6.68 -7.19 21.53
N ALA A 566 6.95 -7.09 22.83
CA ALA A 566 6.51 -5.99 23.67
C ALA A 566 7.70 -5.17 24.16
N GLY A 567 7.60 -3.84 24.13
CA GLY A 567 8.67 -2.97 24.58
C GLY A 567 8.25 -1.54 24.84
N ARG A 568 9.22 -0.67 25.12
CA ARG A 568 9.01 0.76 25.37
C ARG A 568 10.10 1.60 24.71
N LEU A 569 9.75 2.82 24.33
CA LEU A 569 10.67 3.83 23.84
C LEU A 569 10.26 5.19 24.40
N SER A 570 11.25 6.02 24.77
CA SER A 570 11.00 7.44 25.07
C SER A 570 11.10 8.26 23.79
N VAL A 571 10.04 9.01 23.47
CA VAL A 571 9.92 9.81 22.25
C VAL A 571 9.36 11.20 22.53
N THR A 572 9.59 12.13 21.61
CA THR A 572 8.95 13.45 21.57
C THR A 572 8.03 13.54 20.35
N ASP A 573 7.71 14.74 19.90
CA ASP A 573 7.11 15.04 18.59
C ASP A 573 7.95 14.62 17.36
N GLY A 574 9.19 14.15 17.54
CA GLY A 574 10.02 13.58 16.47
C GLY A 574 9.86 12.07 16.32
N TRP A 575 10.07 11.55 15.10
CA TRP A 575 10.04 10.11 14.82
C TRP A 575 11.20 9.36 15.49
N GLY A 576 10.88 8.32 16.25
CA GLY A 576 11.80 7.35 16.83
C GLY A 576 11.62 5.97 16.22
N TRP A 577 12.73 5.31 15.88
CA TRP A 577 12.75 3.97 15.27
C TRP A 577 12.72 2.87 16.35
N VAL A 578 11.84 1.89 16.19
CA VAL A 578 11.79 0.64 16.94
C VAL A 578 12.17 -0.51 16.01
N GLY A 579 13.30 -1.16 16.29
CA GLY A 579 13.72 -2.37 15.58
C GLY A 579 13.01 -3.60 16.13
N LEU A 580 12.55 -4.45 15.23
CA LEU A 580 11.92 -5.74 15.54
C LEU A 580 12.70 -6.88 14.88
N ASP A 581 12.83 -8.00 15.59
CA ASP A 581 13.47 -9.22 15.13
C ASP A 581 12.44 -10.36 15.10
N GLY A 582 12.61 -11.29 14.15
CA GLY A 582 11.82 -12.52 14.08
C GLY A 582 10.47 -12.41 13.38
N PHE A 583 10.15 -11.28 12.74
CA PHE A 583 8.97 -11.15 11.89
C PHE A 583 9.34 -11.36 10.42
N SER A 584 8.58 -12.19 9.73
CA SER A 584 8.74 -12.46 8.29
C SER A 584 7.85 -11.58 7.40
N THR A 585 6.88 -10.90 8.01
CA THR A 585 5.95 -9.97 7.39
C THR A 585 5.70 -8.79 8.35
N ALA A 586 5.08 -7.73 7.85
CA ALA A 586 4.70 -6.58 8.68
C ALA A 586 3.80 -7.02 9.85
N PRO A 587 4.18 -6.78 11.12
CA PRO A 587 3.34 -7.08 12.27
C PRO A 587 2.18 -6.08 12.42
N VAL A 588 1.16 -6.48 13.17
CA VAL A 588 0.20 -5.56 13.78
C VAL A 588 0.92 -4.83 14.91
N VAL A 589 0.93 -3.49 14.88
CA VAL A 589 1.60 -2.66 15.90
C VAL A 589 0.57 -1.80 16.62
N LEU A 590 0.51 -1.96 17.94
CA LEU A 590 -0.30 -1.17 18.85
C LEU A 590 0.60 -0.37 19.78
N THR A 591 0.29 0.91 19.99
CA THR A 591 1.10 1.82 20.82
C THR A 591 0.22 2.59 21.80
N THR A 592 0.73 2.83 23.00
CA THR A 592 0.03 3.68 23.99
C THR A 592 1.04 4.48 24.80
N VAL A 593 0.76 5.76 25.03
CA VAL A 593 1.57 6.63 25.90
C VAL A 593 1.37 6.18 27.35
N GLN A 594 2.46 5.82 28.04
CA GLN A 594 2.46 5.24 29.40
C GLN A 594 2.86 6.22 30.51
N THR A 595 3.11 7.49 30.18
CA THR A 595 3.49 8.54 31.15
C THR A 595 2.77 9.87 30.86
N GLU A 596 2.65 10.70 31.89
CA GLU A 596 2.21 12.11 31.84
C GLU A 596 3.33 13.03 32.37
N ASN A 597 4.48 13.04 31.68
CA ASN A 597 5.59 13.95 31.97
C ASN A 597 5.31 15.38 31.51
N ASP A 598 4.57 15.54 30.42
CA ASP A 598 3.93 16.79 30.01
C ASP A 598 2.40 16.64 30.15
N GLY A 599 1.75 17.70 30.62
CA GLY A 599 0.34 17.67 30.98
C GLY A 599 -0.60 17.97 29.82
N GLN A 600 -0.06 18.15 28.61
CA GLN A 600 -0.84 18.37 27.40
C GLN A 600 -1.37 17.04 26.85
N PRO A 601 -2.59 17.01 26.28
CA PRO A 601 -3.13 15.83 25.62
C PRO A 601 -2.27 15.38 24.45
N VAL A 602 -2.01 14.07 24.35
CA VAL A 602 -1.10 13.54 23.32
C VAL A 602 -1.41 12.09 22.94
N VAL A 603 -1.33 11.81 21.64
CA VAL A 603 -1.41 10.45 21.11
C VAL A 603 -0.04 9.98 20.61
N ALA A 604 0.16 8.66 20.62
CA ALA A 604 1.25 8.03 19.90
C ALA A 604 0.82 7.80 18.44
N ARG A 605 1.68 8.17 17.49
CA ARG A 605 1.46 7.93 16.05
C ARG A 605 2.52 7.01 15.51
N THR A 606 2.12 6.09 14.66
CA THR A 606 2.97 5.02 14.12
C THR A 606 3.01 5.09 12.60
N ARG A 607 4.13 4.72 11.99
CA ARG A 607 4.22 4.43 10.56
C ARG A 607 5.19 3.28 10.29
N GLY A 608 5.03 2.63 9.15
CA GLY A 608 5.83 1.46 8.78
C GLY A 608 4.90 0.28 8.65
N PRO A 609 4.41 -0.28 9.77
CA PRO A 609 5.13 -1.43 10.30
C PRO A 609 5.73 -2.28 9.17
N TRP A 610 7.04 -2.37 9.14
CA TRP A 610 7.79 -3.27 8.28
C TRP A 610 8.09 -4.57 9.04
N ASP A 611 8.58 -5.57 8.33
CA ASP A 611 9.03 -6.84 8.92
C ASP A 611 10.20 -6.67 9.91
N ASN A 612 10.92 -5.56 9.85
CA ASN A 612 12.08 -5.28 10.71
C ASN A 612 11.86 -4.15 11.72
N GLY A 613 10.66 -3.56 11.79
CA GLY A 613 10.40 -2.46 12.72
C GLY A 613 9.38 -1.43 12.26
N PHE A 614 9.29 -0.33 13.01
CA PHE A 614 8.37 0.78 12.75
C PHE A 614 8.89 2.08 13.36
N ASP A 615 8.34 3.21 12.92
CA ASP A 615 8.57 4.52 13.53
C ASP A 615 7.39 4.90 14.43
N VAL A 616 7.68 5.54 15.57
CA VAL A 616 6.69 6.10 16.49
C VAL A 616 7.04 7.53 16.88
N ARG A 617 6.04 8.41 17.03
CA ARG A 617 6.19 9.78 17.53
C ARG A 617 5.02 10.17 18.44
N LEU A 618 5.17 11.25 19.18
CA LEU A 618 4.08 11.93 19.86
C LEU A 618 3.42 12.97 18.93
N GLN A 619 2.12 13.18 19.11
CA GLN A 619 1.39 14.23 18.41
C GLN A 619 0.33 14.85 19.33
N GLU A 620 0.45 16.16 19.57
CA GLU A 620 -0.56 16.99 20.25
C GLU A 620 -1.70 17.36 19.28
N GLU A 621 -2.68 18.11 19.77
CA GLU A 621 -3.70 18.76 18.94
C GLU A 621 -3.09 19.70 17.87
N GLU A 622 -3.78 19.85 16.73
CA GLU A 622 -3.30 20.50 15.52
C GLU A 622 -2.91 21.98 15.75
N GLY A 623 -3.64 22.66 16.63
CA GLY A 623 -3.43 24.06 17.03
C GLY A 623 -2.29 24.27 18.04
N LEU A 624 -1.68 23.19 18.53
CA LEU A 624 -0.54 23.22 19.45
C LEU A 624 0.75 22.73 18.76
N GLY A 625 1.81 22.56 19.56
CA GLY A 625 3.18 22.45 19.08
C GLY A 625 3.78 21.08 19.33
N GLY A 626 5.07 21.09 19.64
CA GLY A 626 5.79 19.88 20.04
C GLY A 626 5.54 19.55 21.51
N HIS A 627 5.51 18.26 21.82
CA HIS A 627 5.29 17.71 23.15
C HIS A 627 6.61 17.38 23.88
N GLY A 628 6.58 17.42 25.21
CA GLY A 628 7.66 16.87 26.05
C GLY A 628 7.91 15.37 25.81
N GLU A 629 9.04 14.86 26.31
CA GLU A 629 9.37 13.43 26.18
C GLU A 629 8.44 12.55 27.02
N GLU A 630 7.81 11.56 26.40
CA GLU A 630 6.99 10.55 27.06
C GLU A 630 7.49 9.14 26.75
N THR A 631 7.18 8.19 27.63
CA THR A 631 7.40 6.77 27.37
C THR A 631 6.19 6.20 26.63
N VAL A 632 6.41 5.67 25.44
CA VAL A 632 5.40 4.94 24.67
C VAL A 632 5.67 3.45 24.80
N GLY A 633 4.68 2.69 25.22
CA GLY A 633 4.68 1.23 25.15
C GLY A 633 4.18 0.75 23.80
N TYR A 634 4.74 -0.35 23.31
CA TYR A 634 4.29 -0.98 22.08
C TYR A 634 4.09 -2.49 22.24
N LEU A 635 3.18 -3.02 21.43
CA LEU A 635 2.99 -4.44 21.20
C LEU A 635 2.97 -4.68 19.68
N ALA A 636 3.92 -5.48 19.19
CA ALA A 636 3.95 -5.98 17.81
C ALA A 636 3.54 -7.45 17.80
N VAL A 637 2.60 -7.85 16.96
CA VAL A 637 2.09 -9.24 16.87
C VAL A 637 1.99 -9.66 15.41
N GLU A 638 2.41 -10.88 15.08
CA GLU A 638 2.16 -11.44 13.76
C GLU A 638 0.65 -11.51 13.47
N PRO A 639 0.20 -11.09 12.27
CA PRO A 639 -1.20 -11.24 11.89
C PRO A 639 -1.61 -12.72 11.88
N GLY A 640 -2.78 -13.02 12.43
CA GLY A 640 -3.31 -14.38 12.46
C GLY A 640 -4.19 -14.67 13.66
N THR A 641 -4.53 -15.94 13.83
CA THR A 641 -5.34 -16.45 14.93
C THR A 641 -4.55 -17.47 15.75
N GLY A 642 -4.84 -17.52 17.06
CA GLY A 642 -4.12 -18.36 18.01
C GLY A 642 -4.94 -18.68 19.26
N SER A 643 -4.34 -19.44 20.17
CA SER A 643 -4.92 -19.65 21.50
C SER A 643 -3.88 -19.76 22.59
N VAL A 644 -4.04 -18.96 23.64
CA VAL A 644 -3.17 -18.93 24.83
C VAL A 644 -4.00 -19.22 26.07
N ASP A 645 -3.62 -20.23 26.84
CA ASP A 645 -4.37 -20.71 28.03
C ASP A 645 -5.86 -20.99 27.77
N GLY A 646 -6.21 -21.42 26.55
CA GLY A 646 -7.60 -21.68 26.15
C GLY A 646 -8.43 -20.43 25.86
N ARG A 647 -7.82 -19.24 25.88
CA ARG A 647 -8.39 -17.99 25.37
C ARG A 647 -8.04 -17.88 23.88
N ALA A 648 -9.01 -17.55 23.05
CA ALA A 648 -8.77 -17.25 21.64
C ALA A 648 -8.04 -15.92 21.52
N VAL A 649 -7.21 -15.78 20.49
CA VAL A 649 -6.49 -14.54 20.15
C VAL A 649 -6.56 -14.35 18.64
N GLU A 650 -6.76 -13.11 18.20
CA GLU A 650 -6.73 -12.72 16.80
C GLU A 650 -6.03 -11.36 16.66
N ALA A 651 -5.01 -11.29 15.80
CA ALA A 651 -4.36 -10.05 15.40
C ALA A 651 -4.60 -9.80 13.91
N GLY A 652 -5.09 -8.61 13.56
CA GLY A 652 -5.40 -8.28 12.19
C GLY A 652 -5.26 -6.79 11.87
N THR A 653 -5.54 -6.46 10.61
CA THR A 653 -5.50 -5.08 10.11
C THR A 653 -6.78 -4.75 9.34
N ALA A 654 -7.20 -3.49 9.41
CA ALA A 654 -8.31 -2.95 8.64
C ALA A 654 -7.93 -1.58 8.05
N ARG A 655 -8.73 -1.09 7.09
CA ARG A 655 -8.65 0.29 6.61
C ARG A 655 -9.82 1.09 7.16
N ALA A 656 -9.55 2.22 7.78
CA ALA A 656 -10.56 3.09 8.32
C ALA A 656 -10.19 4.56 8.11
N ASN A 657 -11.21 5.40 8.01
CA ASN A 657 -11.10 6.86 7.97
C ASN A 657 -12.11 7.43 8.98
N HIS A 658 -12.53 8.69 8.80
CA HIS A 658 -13.54 9.34 9.62
C HIS A 658 -14.96 8.71 9.53
N GLU A 659 -15.18 7.74 8.64
CA GLU A 659 -16.44 7.01 8.52
C GLU A 659 -16.39 5.66 9.27
N TRP A 660 -17.53 5.31 9.89
CA TRP A 660 -17.68 4.03 10.59
C TRP A 660 -17.48 2.84 9.65
N THR A 661 -16.42 2.10 9.88
CA THR A 661 -16.04 0.91 9.11
C THR A 661 -16.22 -0.34 9.95
N ARG A 662 -16.92 -1.34 9.40
CA ARG A 662 -17.08 -2.64 10.06
C ARG A 662 -15.84 -3.50 9.83
N VAL A 663 -15.31 -4.08 10.91
CA VAL A 663 -14.28 -5.12 10.92
C VAL A 663 -14.92 -6.41 11.40
N ASP A 664 -14.85 -7.47 10.59
CA ASP A 664 -15.32 -8.81 10.95
C ASP A 664 -14.13 -9.62 11.47
N PHE A 665 -14.33 -10.34 12.57
CA PHE A 665 -13.30 -11.22 13.14
C PHE A 665 -13.30 -12.58 12.44
N GLU A 666 -12.13 -13.20 12.34
CA GLU A 666 -11.99 -14.59 11.87
C GLU A 666 -12.44 -15.61 12.93
N THR A 667 -12.33 -15.22 14.21
CA THR A 667 -12.69 -16.02 15.37
C THR A 667 -13.94 -15.49 16.07
N ASP A 668 -14.78 -16.40 16.57
CA ASP A 668 -15.90 -16.05 17.45
C ASP A 668 -15.43 -16.00 18.91
N PHE A 669 -15.62 -14.86 19.56
CA PHE A 669 -15.32 -14.60 20.97
C PHE A 669 -16.61 -14.56 21.81
N ALA A 670 -16.58 -15.11 23.03
CA ALA A 670 -17.72 -15.01 23.95
C ALA A 670 -17.70 -13.68 24.72
N ASP A 671 -16.52 -13.24 25.14
CA ASP A 671 -16.26 -11.95 25.79
C ASP A 671 -15.03 -11.27 25.16
N PRO A 672 -15.17 -10.59 24.00
CA PRO A 672 -14.03 -10.00 23.30
C PRO A 672 -13.44 -8.80 24.05
N VAL A 673 -12.14 -8.86 24.35
CA VAL A 673 -11.31 -7.70 24.70
C VAL A 673 -10.67 -7.17 23.42
N PHE A 674 -11.16 -6.03 22.92
CA PHE A 674 -10.67 -5.39 21.70
C PHE A 674 -9.69 -4.27 22.04
N VAL A 675 -8.49 -4.32 21.48
CA VAL A 675 -7.52 -3.21 21.48
C VAL A 675 -7.20 -2.88 20.02
N GLY A 676 -7.23 -1.59 19.67
CA GLY A 676 -6.95 -1.16 18.31
C GLY A 676 -6.20 0.17 18.29
N GLY A 677 -5.48 0.43 17.20
CA GLY A 677 -4.73 1.66 17.02
C GLY A 677 -4.43 1.96 15.56
N VAL A 678 -4.19 3.23 15.25
CA VAL A 678 -3.76 3.66 13.93
C VAL A 678 -2.28 3.33 13.77
N GLN A 679 -1.93 2.49 12.79
CA GLN A 679 -0.55 2.03 12.57
C GLN A 679 0.10 2.59 11.30
N SER A 680 -0.56 3.54 10.63
CA SER A 680 -0.02 4.33 9.53
C SER A 680 -0.12 5.84 9.78
N TYR A 681 0.45 6.61 8.86
CA TYR A 681 0.48 8.07 8.92
C TYR A 681 0.26 8.63 7.50
N HIS A 682 -1.00 8.55 7.04
CA HIS A 682 -1.47 9.03 5.74
C HIS A 682 -2.10 10.43 5.82
N SER A 683 -2.52 10.88 7.02
CA SER A 683 -2.79 12.30 7.31
C SER A 683 -1.84 12.87 8.34
N ASP A 684 -1.57 14.17 8.22
CA ASP A 684 -0.81 14.94 9.21
C ASP A 684 -1.68 15.31 10.43
N ASP A 685 -3.00 15.16 10.35
CA ASP A 685 -3.93 15.56 11.41
C ASP A 685 -3.86 14.63 12.62
N PRO A 686 -3.83 15.14 13.87
CA PRO A 686 -3.92 14.31 15.06
C PRO A 686 -5.22 13.53 15.08
N CYS A 687 -5.14 12.24 15.38
CA CYS A 687 -6.31 11.38 15.43
C CYS A 687 -6.15 10.25 16.43
N ALA A 688 -7.28 9.67 16.82
CA ALA A 688 -7.35 8.47 17.64
C ALA A 688 -8.34 7.47 17.03
N LEU A 689 -8.14 6.17 17.27
CA LEU A 689 -9.13 5.18 16.88
C LEU A 689 -10.30 5.20 17.87
N ARG A 690 -11.53 5.11 17.38
CA ARG A 690 -12.74 4.92 18.19
C ARG A 690 -13.45 3.66 17.75
N TYR A 691 -14.17 3.02 18.66
CA TYR A 691 -14.95 1.83 18.32
C TYR A 691 -16.38 1.85 18.87
N ARG A 692 -17.27 1.08 18.24
CA ARG A 692 -18.63 0.80 18.74
C ARG A 692 -19.12 -0.54 18.24
N ASN A 693 -20.29 -0.97 18.71
CA ASN A 693 -20.96 -2.19 18.25
C ASN A 693 -20.05 -3.44 18.32
N LEU A 694 -19.19 -3.54 19.34
CA LEU A 694 -18.36 -4.71 19.57
C LEU A 694 -19.24 -5.92 19.90
N THR A 695 -19.13 -6.96 19.08
CA THR A 695 -19.74 -8.27 19.26
C THR A 695 -18.65 -9.34 19.28
N GLY A 696 -19.02 -10.58 19.58
CA GLY A 696 -18.10 -11.71 19.50
C GLY A 696 -17.47 -11.96 18.13
N SER A 697 -17.96 -11.32 17.06
CA SER A 697 -17.53 -11.61 15.68
C SER A 697 -17.23 -10.36 14.87
N SER A 698 -17.34 -9.17 15.44
CA SER A 698 -17.10 -7.92 14.73
C SER A 698 -17.03 -6.70 15.63
N VAL A 699 -16.51 -5.62 15.10
CA VAL A 699 -16.53 -4.27 15.68
C VAL A 699 -16.73 -3.23 14.57
N GLU A 700 -17.28 -2.06 14.89
CA GLU A 700 -17.20 -0.89 14.01
C GLU A 700 -16.16 0.08 14.55
N VAL A 701 -15.26 0.55 13.70
CA VAL A 701 -14.20 1.50 14.04
C VAL A 701 -14.27 2.75 13.18
N LEU A 702 -13.73 3.86 13.67
CA LEU A 702 -13.40 5.04 12.86
C LEU A 702 -12.10 5.67 13.36
N VAL A 703 -11.46 6.45 12.49
CA VAL A 703 -10.34 7.33 12.82
C VAL A 703 -10.93 8.70 13.13
N GLU A 704 -10.93 9.08 14.40
CA GLU A 704 -11.49 10.34 14.88
C GLU A 704 -10.42 11.42 14.85
N GLU A 705 -10.61 12.39 13.97
CA GLU A 705 -9.75 13.57 13.88
C GLU A 705 -10.00 14.53 15.05
N GLU A 706 -8.92 15.12 15.51
CA GLU A 706 -8.88 16.28 16.39
C GLU A 706 -9.38 17.54 15.64
N GLN A 707 -9.88 18.60 16.31
CA GLN A 707 -10.57 19.73 15.65
C GLN A 707 -10.08 21.11 16.12
N SER A 708 -8.86 21.22 16.63
CA SER A 708 -8.36 22.45 17.27
C SER A 708 -8.00 23.54 16.26
N ASP A 709 -7.49 23.19 15.07
CA ASP A 709 -7.19 24.16 14.02
C ASP A 709 -8.41 24.45 13.13
N ASN A 710 -9.24 23.44 12.86
CA ASN A 710 -10.42 23.57 12.01
C ASN A 710 -11.54 22.59 12.39
N SER A 711 -12.77 22.88 11.96
CA SER A 711 -13.95 22.06 12.27
C SER A 711 -14.18 20.90 11.29
N GLU A 712 -13.29 20.72 10.31
CA GLU A 712 -13.41 19.61 9.38
C GLU A 712 -12.93 18.34 10.06
N THR A 713 -13.71 17.27 9.94
CA THR A 713 -13.39 15.97 10.53
C THR A 713 -13.03 14.93 9.47
N TRP A 714 -12.74 15.39 8.25
CA TRP A 714 -12.34 14.50 7.18
C TRP A 714 -10.91 14.04 7.43
N HIS A 715 -10.78 12.78 7.81
CA HIS A 715 -9.49 12.12 7.93
C HIS A 715 -9.23 11.21 6.73
N ALA A 716 -7.98 11.17 6.27
CA ALA A 716 -7.45 10.18 5.33
C ALA A 716 -7.75 8.74 5.77
N THR A 717 -7.88 7.81 4.82
CA THR A 717 -7.87 6.38 5.14
C THR A 717 -6.51 5.96 5.67
N GLU A 718 -6.49 5.43 6.89
CA GLU A 718 -5.34 4.86 7.56
C GLU A 718 -5.46 3.33 7.62
N ASP A 719 -4.32 2.65 7.69
CA ASP A 719 -4.23 1.27 8.11
C ASP A 719 -4.29 1.20 9.64
N VAL A 720 -5.25 0.44 10.15
CA VAL A 720 -5.55 0.25 11.57
C VAL A 720 -5.16 -1.17 11.96
N GLY A 721 -4.37 -1.31 13.02
CA GLY A 721 -4.06 -2.58 13.65
C GLY A 721 -5.06 -2.90 14.75
N TYR A 722 -5.39 -4.18 14.95
CA TYR A 722 -6.19 -4.63 16.07
C TYR A 722 -5.73 -5.97 16.65
N LEU A 723 -5.97 -6.14 17.94
CA LEU A 723 -5.82 -7.39 18.69
C LEU A 723 -7.11 -7.66 19.45
N VAL A 724 -7.68 -8.84 19.28
CA VAL A 724 -8.81 -9.34 20.06
C VAL A 724 -8.38 -10.54 20.88
N VAL A 725 -8.67 -10.51 22.18
CA VAL A 725 -8.38 -11.61 23.11
C VAL A 725 -9.68 -12.01 23.81
N GLU A 726 -9.92 -13.31 23.97
CA GLU A 726 -11.01 -13.80 24.80
C GLU A 726 -10.77 -13.40 26.27
N GLY A 727 -11.75 -12.72 26.86
CA GLY A 727 -11.72 -12.25 28.23
C GLY A 727 -11.57 -13.38 29.25
N GLY A 728 -10.97 -13.05 30.40
CA GLY A 728 -10.93 -13.93 31.56
C GLY A 728 -12.24 -13.88 32.35
N ASN A 729 -12.83 -15.04 32.64
CA ASN A 729 -14.00 -15.17 33.53
C ASN A 729 -13.72 -14.76 34.98
#